data_AF-A0A077XXM2-F1
#
_entry.id   AF-A0A077XXM2-F1
#
_cell.length_a   1.000
_cell.length_b   1.000
_cell.length_c   1.000
_cell.angle_alpha   90.00
_cell.angle_beta   90.00
_cell.angle_gamma   90.00
#
_symmetry.space_group_name_H-M   'P 1'
#
loop_
_entity.id
_entity.type
_entity.pdbx_description
1 polymer ?
#
loop_
_entity_poly.entity_id
_entity_poly.type
_entity_poly.pdbx_seq_one_letter_code
_entity_poly.pdbx_strand_id
1 'polypeptide(L)'
;MKKYKLCWIMIALLLCSLARLYGQGENNIWTFGRNYSLNFNHNPPLLLDDRYLNGTLMSNTTLSFMSISEHNYEYSQAVCNASGELLFLVKKYTYSSVQDAGYGTLTSNLFDRDEQPIAGTEFLWPSDMAYDRPIVIPHPGNPSQYFIFYVRNGGLIYCLFDITLNNGKGNIVPGQKNVLHYAYNSIHGSLLAAIQGCDGIWLVTRDKNHNQFLTFKIDRNGLSANPVVSVAGQMHIGEYATHELVVSPNGKMLGIPAEKNDLFNYQGGIELFHFDKCSGKVREDKLFESGNVIYGLAFSPDNSKLYALYNLPQTYPNQAQTQTEQNVYQFDLLAGTTTAIVNSKTLVLSNPIALRNAAFCPPQITFMGGMRNGKDGKIYFTNGQETVCPGGGVALAIHVIEQPNLPGLACSPIINSIYNSFNGMARSTSRTDFPYELVLPPTGTLDTITTIPLVVNACFKSDTVLRAPSNVSCIEWSTGSGDSTISVNESGTYWVTYSRDCVTYIDSFDVGFSKMPKISIVQYGCPGQIILKAGSQTGDKFDMEVYNPFGGKTYVGANKSYHETTSLNEGSYSVKVSMNGSCDTAITVQLKAYPSPEISIEPPTAKINFGEGILLTASGGMNYSWTPASSLNVRSSAEVIATPEESTKYTVVGRNEYGCQDTAFVDVQVDYSKRIILPNAFTPNADGKNDVFSIPAGNWKILRFEIYNRYGQVVYQYEGNNNGWDGSFKGIACDVGVYYYTILLSMPDKTQTKLKGEIHLIR
;
A
#
# COMPACT_ATOMS: atom_id res chain seq x y z
N MET A 1 -28.53 -28.39 -42.07
CA MET A 1 -27.79 -29.55 -41.51
C MET A 1 -26.30 -29.32 -41.24
N LYS A 2 -25.59 -28.36 -41.85
CA LYS A 2 -24.14 -28.14 -41.57
C LYS A 2 -23.81 -27.36 -40.28
N LYS A 3 -24.70 -26.49 -39.77
CA LYS A 3 -24.45 -25.70 -38.53
C LYS A 3 -24.57 -26.53 -37.23
N TYR A 4 -25.43 -27.55 -37.20
CA TYR A 4 -25.59 -28.40 -36.00
C TYR A 4 -24.44 -29.40 -35.81
N LYS A 5 -23.82 -29.90 -36.89
CA LYS A 5 -22.63 -30.76 -36.79
C LYS A 5 -21.39 -30.01 -36.27
N LEU A 6 -21.24 -28.72 -36.60
CA LEU A 6 -20.11 -27.92 -36.11
C LEU A 6 -20.21 -27.62 -34.61
N CYS A 7 -21.44 -27.43 -34.10
CA CYS A 7 -21.69 -27.21 -32.67
C CYS A 7 -21.43 -28.48 -31.84
N TRP A 8 -21.83 -29.65 -32.35
CA TRP A 8 -21.51 -30.94 -31.70
C TRP A 8 -20.02 -31.28 -31.75
N ILE A 9 -19.32 -30.94 -32.83
CA ILE A 9 -17.87 -31.12 -32.92
C ILE A 9 -17.13 -30.15 -31.99
N MET A 10 -17.60 -28.90 -31.82
CA MET A 10 -17.03 -27.97 -30.83
C MET A 10 -17.35 -28.35 -29.38
N ILE A 11 -18.55 -28.89 -29.09
CA ILE A 11 -18.89 -29.41 -27.76
C ILE A 11 -18.11 -30.69 -27.46
N ALA A 12 -17.92 -31.58 -28.44
CA ALA A 12 -17.08 -32.76 -28.30
C ALA A 12 -15.58 -32.41 -28.21
N LEU A 13 -15.11 -31.36 -28.88
CA LEU A 13 -13.75 -30.84 -28.73
C LEU A 13 -13.56 -30.09 -27.40
N LEU A 14 -14.58 -29.41 -26.87
CA LEU A 14 -14.56 -28.83 -25.51
C LEU A 14 -14.61 -29.92 -24.43
N LEU A 15 -15.35 -31.00 -24.65
CA LEU A 15 -15.40 -32.16 -23.75
C LEU A 15 -14.11 -33.01 -23.85
N CYS A 16 -13.49 -33.10 -25.03
CA CYS A 16 -12.18 -33.75 -25.20
C CYS A 16 -11.00 -32.86 -24.75
N SER A 17 -11.15 -31.52 -24.71
CA SER A 17 -10.13 -30.63 -24.13
C SER A 17 -10.24 -30.53 -22.60
N LEU A 18 -11.39 -30.90 -22.02
CA LEU A 18 -11.53 -31.12 -20.57
C LEU A 18 -10.98 -32.49 -20.10
N ALA A 19 -10.68 -33.40 -21.02
CA ALA A 19 -10.11 -34.73 -20.71
C ALA A 19 -8.56 -34.78 -20.73
N ARG A 20 -7.87 -33.62 -20.79
CA ARG A 20 -6.41 -33.53 -20.60
C ARG A 20 -6.03 -32.75 -19.34
N LEU A 21 -6.65 -33.13 -18.23
CA LEU A 21 -6.12 -32.92 -16.87
C LEU A 21 -5.48 -34.22 -16.32
N TYR A 22 -4.93 -35.08 -17.18
CA TYR A 22 -3.96 -36.11 -16.76
C TYR A 22 -2.57 -35.51 -16.91
N GLY A 23 -2.26 -34.54 -16.07
CA GLY A 23 -0.97 -33.85 -16.08
C GLY A 23 -0.52 -33.68 -14.65
N GLN A 24 -0.03 -34.77 -14.06
CA GLN A 24 1.00 -34.82 -13.00
C GLN A 24 1.07 -36.27 -12.50
N GLY A 25 1.94 -37.08 -13.12
CA GLY A 25 2.21 -38.47 -12.72
C GLY A 25 2.90 -38.61 -11.35
N GLU A 26 3.21 -37.49 -10.71
CA GLU A 26 3.68 -37.42 -9.34
C GLU A 26 2.63 -38.05 -8.39
N ASN A 27 3.03 -39.08 -7.65
CA ASN A 27 2.19 -39.96 -6.82
C ASN A 27 1.35 -41.02 -7.57
N ASN A 28 1.69 -41.38 -8.82
CA ASN A 28 1.00 -42.45 -9.55
C ASN A 28 1.32 -43.87 -9.04
N ILE A 29 2.35 -44.03 -8.23
CA ILE A 29 2.68 -45.30 -7.61
C ILE A 29 2.44 -45.15 -6.12
N TRP A 30 1.49 -45.90 -5.59
CA TRP A 30 1.30 -46.01 -4.14
C TRP A 30 1.98 -47.26 -3.66
N THR A 31 3.15 -47.13 -3.05
CA THR A 31 3.77 -48.26 -2.36
C THR A 31 3.27 -48.30 -0.93
N PHE A 32 2.80 -49.46 -0.48
CA PHE A 32 2.31 -49.68 0.88
C PHE A 32 2.62 -51.11 1.32
N GLY A 33 2.85 -51.31 2.61
CA GLY A 33 3.17 -52.62 3.15
C GLY A 33 4.49 -53.20 2.62
N ARG A 34 4.56 -54.53 2.64
CA ARG A 34 5.75 -55.35 2.34
C ARG A 34 6.03 -55.47 0.84
N ASN A 35 6.35 -54.35 0.17
CA ASN A 35 6.59 -54.20 -1.28
C ASN A 35 5.37 -54.34 -2.21
N TYR A 36 4.15 -54.09 -1.72
CA TYR A 36 3.00 -53.95 -2.62
C TYR A 36 2.94 -52.53 -3.16
N SER A 37 2.56 -52.39 -4.42
CA SER A 37 2.26 -51.08 -4.99
C SER A 37 0.98 -51.09 -5.80
N LEU A 38 0.21 -50.01 -5.73
CA LEU A 38 -0.87 -49.74 -6.66
C LEU A 38 -0.40 -48.71 -7.68
N ASN A 39 -0.34 -49.11 -8.96
CA ASN A 39 0.18 -48.30 -10.05
C ASN A 39 -0.96 -47.71 -10.90
N PHE A 40 -1.19 -46.42 -10.73
CA PHE A 40 -2.18 -45.60 -11.43
C PHE A 40 -1.74 -45.17 -12.84
N ASN A 41 -0.54 -45.57 -13.30
CA ASN A 41 -0.18 -45.46 -14.73
C ASN A 41 -1.02 -46.43 -15.62
N HIS A 42 -1.84 -47.27 -15.01
CA HIS A 42 -2.79 -48.17 -15.66
C HIS A 42 -4.23 -47.81 -15.26
N ASN A 43 -5.20 -48.12 -16.13
CA ASN A 43 -6.62 -47.97 -15.83
C ASN A 43 -7.39 -49.27 -16.19
N PRO A 44 -7.96 -50.01 -15.21
CA PRO A 44 -7.89 -49.74 -13.77
C PRO A 44 -6.45 -49.82 -13.23
N PRO A 45 -6.16 -49.24 -12.04
CA PRO A 45 -4.83 -49.30 -11.45
C PRO A 45 -4.32 -50.73 -11.29
N LEU A 46 -3.05 -50.94 -11.63
CA LEU A 46 -2.40 -52.25 -11.58
C LEU A 46 -1.84 -52.50 -10.18
N LEU A 47 -2.27 -53.59 -9.55
CA LEU A 47 -1.62 -54.09 -8.34
C LEU A 47 -0.30 -54.76 -8.72
N LEU A 48 0.81 -54.15 -8.31
CA LEU A 48 2.15 -54.73 -8.36
C LEU A 48 2.33 -55.54 -7.07
N ASP A 49 2.41 -56.86 -7.23
CA ASP A 49 2.65 -57.86 -6.18
C ASP A 49 3.98 -58.59 -6.42
N ASP A 50 4.28 -59.60 -5.60
CA ASP A 50 5.50 -60.41 -5.65
C ASP A 50 5.70 -61.20 -6.96
N ARG A 51 4.76 -61.15 -7.91
CA ARG A 51 4.91 -61.66 -9.28
C ARG A 51 5.51 -60.65 -10.24
N TYR A 52 5.70 -59.40 -9.81
CA TYR A 52 6.25 -58.32 -10.62
C TYR A 52 7.58 -57.85 -10.02
N LEU A 53 8.68 -58.13 -10.71
CA LEU A 53 9.99 -57.52 -10.41
C LEU A 53 10.23 -56.39 -11.42
N ASN A 54 10.42 -55.16 -10.95
CA ASN A 54 10.60 -53.97 -11.80
C ASN A 54 9.51 -53.80 -12.87
N GLY A 55 8.24 -54.00 -12.50
CA GLY A 55 7.08 -53.83 -13.38
C GLY A 55 6.92 -54.90 -14.48
N THR A 56 7.76 -55.93 -14.51
CA THR A 56 7.65 -57.05 -15.45
C THR A 56 7.04 -58.26 -14.76
N LEU A 57 5.96 -58.81 -15.32
CA LEU A 57 5.37 -60.06 -14.84
C LEU A 57 6.39 -61.18 -14.99
N MET A 58 6.90 -61.68 -13.87
CA MET A 58 7.71 -62.89 -13.83
C MET A 58 6.73 -64.07 -13.99
N SER A 59 7.07 -65.01 -14.88
CA SER A 59 6.19 -66.09 -15.36
C SER A 59 5.47 -66.88 -14.24
N ASN A 60 4.36 -67.55 -14.60
CA ASN A 60 3.46 -68.41 -13.79
C ASN A 60 4.17 -69.38 -12.81
N THR A 61 4.84 -68.86 -11.80
CA THR A 61 5.59 -69.61 -10.81
C THR A 61 4.95 -69.35 -9.44
N THR A 62 4.85 -70.41 -8.64
CA THR A 62 4.19 -70.42 -7.32
C THR A 62 5.13 -70.05 -6.17
N LEU A 63 6.26 -69.40 -6.46
CA LEU A 63 7.29 -69.07 -5.48
C LEU A 63 7.29 -67.57 -5.19
N SER A 64 7.31 -67.20 -3.90
CA SER A 64 7.60 -65.83 -3.47
C SER A 64 9.07 -65.52 -3.74
N PHE A 65 9.35 -64.41 -4.42
CA PHE A 65 10.71 -64.03 -4.84
C PHE A 65 11.37 -62.98 -3.93
N MET A 66 10.67 -62.48 -2.91
CA MET A 66 11.22 -61.48 -2.00
C MET A 66 12.09 -62.12 -0.92
N SER A 67 13.20 -61.46 -0.60
CA SER A 67 14.02 -61.88 0.54
C SER A 67 13.24 -61.70 1.85
N ILE A 68 13.45 -62.58 2.83
CA ILE A 68 12.78 -62.49 4.16
C ILE A 68 13.00 -61.11 4.81
N SER A 69 14.15 -60.46 4.56
CA SER A 69 14.46 -59.12 5.05
C SER A 69 13.58 -58.01 4.48
N GLU A 70 13.11 -58.13 3.24
CA GLU A 70 12.23 -57.15 2.60
C GLU A 70 10.79 -57.23 3.13
N HIS A 71 10.43 -58.32 3.79
CA HIS A 71 9.14 -58.48 4.43
C HIS A 71 8.98 -57.55 5.63
N ASN A 72 10.03 -56.95 6.17
CA ASN A 72 9.91 -56.16 7.40
C ASN A 72 9.65 -54.66 7.15
N TYR A 73 9.40 -54.25 5.91
CA TYR A 73 8.98 -52.88 5.59
C TYR A 73 7.45 -52.76 5.56
N GLU A 74 6.88 -51.82 6.33
CA GLU A 74 5.42 -51.70 6.49
C GLU A 74 4.88 -50.36 5.98
N TYR A 75 5.59 -49.27 6.26
CA TYR A 75 5.22 -47.94 5.78
C TYR A 75 6.19 -47.50 4.71
N SER A 76 5.65 -47.07 3.59
CA SER A 76 6.45 -46.59 2.47
C SER A 76 5.83 -45.38 1.82
N GLN A 77 6.64 -44.60 1.13
CA GLN A 77 6.18 -43.56 0.22
C GLN A 77 7.04 -43.58 -1.04
N ALA A 78 6.37 -43.60 -2.19
CA ALA A 78 7.02 -43.48 -3.48
C ALA A 78 6.98 -42.04 -3.97
N VAL A 79 8.06 -41.63 -4.63
CA VAL A 79 8.13 -40.34 -5.30
C VAL A 79 8.29 -40.62 -6.79
N CYS A 80 7.36 -40.09 -7.58
CA CYS A 80 7.38 -40.20 -9.05
C CYS A 80 7.63 -38.84 -9.68
N ASN A 81 8.12 -38.83 -10.92
CA ASN A 81 8.16 -37.63 -11.76
C ASN A 81 6.81 -37.36 -12.44
N ALA A 82 6.73 -36.26 -13.19
CA ALA A 82 5.54 -35.86 -13.97
C ALA A 82 5.04 -36.91 -14.97
N SER A 83 5.92 -37.81 -15.42
CA SER A 83 5.60 -38.90 -16.33
C SER A 83 5.11 -40.16 -15.62
N GLY A 84 5.09 -40.17 -14.28
CA GLY A 84 4.66 -41.32 -13.47
C GLY A 84 5.77 -42.33 -13.21
N GLU A 85 7.02 -42.02 -13.57
CA GLU A 85 8.18 -42.89 -13.36
C GLU A 85 8.71 -42.73 -11.94
N LEU A 86 9.11 -43.84 -11.31
CA LEU A 86 9.67 -43.84 -9.96
C LEU A 86 11.02 -43.10 -9.91
N LEU A 87 11.18 -42.23 -8.91
CA LEU A 87 12.44 -41.54 -8.62
C LEU A 87 13.17 -42.19 -7.44
N PHE A 88 12.47 -42.42 -6.33
CA PHE A 88 12.98 -43.10 -5.14
C PHE A 88 11.83 -43.54 -4.23
N LEU A 89 12.14 -44.40 -3.26
CA LEU A 89 11.22 -44.86 -2.23
C LEU A 89 11.80 -44.57 -0.84
N VAL A 90 10.93 -44.17 0.08
CA VAL A 90 11.21 -44.18 1.52
C VAL A 90 10.48 -45.38 2.11
N LYS A 91 11.17 -46.25 2.86
CA LYS A 91 10.58 -47.42 3.52
C LYS A 91 11.00 -47.47 4.99
N LYS A 92 10.05 -47.74 5.88
CA LYS A 92 10.29 -47.94 7.33
C LYS A 92 10.34 -49.42 7.66
N TYR A 93 11.43 -49.83 8.32
CA TYR A 93 11.61 -51.18 8.84
C TYR A 93 10.88 -51.37 10.18
N THR A 94 10.32 -52.56 10.39
CA THR A 94 9.48 -52.94 11.54
C THR A 94 9.79 -54.36 12.00
N TYR A 95 9.60 -54.67 13.28
CA TYR A 95 9.81 -56.02 13.81
C TYR A 95 8.57 -56.88 13.59
N SER A 96 8.75 -58.09 13.07
CA SER A 96 7.66 -59.07 12.88
C SER A 96 7.21 -59.76 14.18
N SER A 97 7.99 -59.68 15.27
CA SER A 97 7.63 -60.22 16.59
C SER A 97 8.34 -59.51 17.74
N VAL A 98 7.75 -59.52 18.95
CA VAL A 98 8.33 -58.96 20.19
C VAL A 98 9.66 -59.65 20.57
N GLN A 99 9.92 -60.86 20.06
CA GLN A 99 11.17 -61.58 20.30
C GLN A 99 12.33 -61.09 19.43
N ASP A 100 12.05 -60.44 18.28
CA ASP A 100 13.06 -59.87 17.38
C ASP A 100 13.51 -58.46 17.79
N ALA A 101 12.83 -57.85 18.78
CA ALA A 101 13.11 -56.51 19.30
C ALA A 101 14.51 -56.35 19.93
N GLY A 102 15.26 -57.45 20.11
CA GLY A 102 16.60 -57.47 20.70
C GLY A 102 17.77 -57.27 19.73
N TYR A 103 17.55 -57.29 18.41
CA TYR A 103 18.62 -57.17 17.41
C TYR A 103 18.32 -56.05 16.42
N GLY A 104 18.80 -54.84 16.71
CA GLY A 104 18.73 -53.71 15.79
C GLY A 104 19.64 -53.92 14.58
N THR A 105 19.15 -54.56 13.52
CA THR A 105 19.83 -54.50 12.23
C THR A 105 19.60 -53.11 11.63
N LEU A 106 20.69 -52.36 11.44
CA LEU A 106 20.66 -51.12 10.66
C LEU A 106 20.29 -51.45 9.21
N THR A 107 19.13 -50.99 8.77
CA THR A 107 18.62 -51.23 7.42
C THR A 107 18.36 -49.90 6.70
N SER A 108 18.70 -49.82 5.42
CA SER A 108 18.47 -48.64 4.59
C SER A 108 16.99 -48.27 4.56
N ASN A 109 16.68 -46.98 4.74
CA ASN A 109 15.32 -46.47 4.60
C ASN A 109 15.05 -45.83 3.26
N LEU A 110 16.07 -45.55 2.45
CA LEU A 110 15.93 -45.02 1.10
C LEU A 110 16.35 -46.05 0.07
N PHE A 111 15.57 -46.12 -1.00
CA PHE A 111 15.81 -46.96 -2.16
C PHE A 111 15.75 -46.12 -3.42
N ASP A 112 16.63 -46.39 -4.37
CA ASP A 112 16.69 -45.67 -5.63
C ASP A 112 15.53 -46.07 -6.58
N ARG A 113 15.51 -45.51 -7.80
CA ARG A 113 14.51 -45.80 -8.83
C ARG A 113 14.47 -47.25 -9.29
N ASP A 114 15.55 -48.01 -9.07
CA ASP A 114 15.67 -49.44 -9.39
C ASP A 114 15.32 -50.30 -8.16
N GLU A 115 14.72 -49.68 -7.14
CA GLU A 115 14.42 -50.24 -5.83
C GLU A 115 15.64 -50.82 -5.09
N GLN A 116 16.84 -50.32 -5.36
CA GLN A 116 18.05 -50.75 -4.66
C GLN A 116 18.29 -49.91 -3.40
N PRO A 117 18.64 -50.53 -2.25
CA PRO A 117 18.89 -49.80 -1.01
C PRO A 117 20.08 -48.85 -1.15
N ILE A 118 19.90 -47.62 -0.66
CA ILE A 118 20.95 -46.60 -0.62
C ILE A 118 21.68 -46.72 0.72
N ALA A 119 22.98 -47.01 0.68
CA ALA A 119 23.79 -47.16 1.89
C ALA A 119 23.91 -45.85 2.68
N GLY A 120 23.95 -45.92 4.01
CA GLY A 120 24.07 -44.76 4.89
C GLY A 120 22.74 -44.06 5.18
N THR A 121 21.62 -44.65 4.76
CA THR A 121 20.26 -44.10 4.91
C THR A 121 19.46 -44.79 6.01
N GLU A 122 20.14 -45.36 6.99
CA GLU A 122 19.54 -46.01 8.15
C GLU A 122 19.21 -44.91 9.18
N PHE A 123 18.00 -44.34 9.08
CA PHE A 123 17.56 -43.20 9.89
C PHE A 123 16.15 -43.29 10.45
N LEU A 124 15.31 -44.25 10.05
CA LEU A 124 14.00 -44.50 10.65
C LEU A 124 14.07 -45.78 11.47
N TRP A 125 13.88 -45.66 12.78
CA TRP A 125 13.92 -46.82 13.68
C TRP A 125 12.51 -47.39 13.88
N PRO A 126 12.38 -48.68 14.20
CA PRO A 126 11.07 -49.28 14.50
C PRO A 126 10.32 -48.60 15.66
N SER A 127 11.06 -48.04 16.64
CA SER A 127 10.51 -47.28 17.77
C SER A 127 10.15 -45.83 17.42
N ASP A 128 10.67 -45.30 16.30
CA ASP A 128 10.22 -44.00 15.80
C ASP A 128 8.83 -44.19 15.21
N MET A 129 7.91 -43.25 15.44
CA MET A 129 6.53 -43.29 14.93
C MET A 129 5.69 -44.48 15.45
N ALA A 130 5.13 -44.40 16.65
CA ALA A 130 3.97 -45.24 16.97
C ALA A 130 2.83 -44.85 16.00
N TYR A 131 2.61 -45.64 14.95
CA TYR A 131 1.54 -45.53 13.94
C TYR A 131 1.66 -44.51 12.80
N ASP A 132 2.80 -43.83 12.61
CA ASP A 132 2.95 -42.84 11.53
C ASP A 132 3.93 -43.24 10.42
N ARG A 133 3.82 -42.54 9.27
CA ARG A 133 4.53 -42.77 8.00
C ARG A 133 5.50 -41.62 7.73
N PRO A 134 6.65 -41.85 7.06
CA PRO A 134 7.46 -40.73 6.59
C PRO A 134 6.64 -39.90 5.58
N ILE A 135 6.77 -38.57 5.63
CA ILE A 135 6.19 -37.67 4.64
C ILE A 135 7.28 -36.98 3.84
N VAL A 136 7.21 -37.16 2.52
CA VAL A 136 8.13 -36.56 1.55
C VAL A 136 7.51 -35.31 0.96
N ILE A 137 8.26 -34.21 1.01
CA ILE A 137 7.87 -32.91 0.46
C ILE A 137 8.96 -32.41 -0.49
N PRO A 138 8.68 -32.13 -1.77
CA PRO A 138 9.66 -31.57 -2.69
C PRO A 138 10.09 -30.17 -2.24
N HIS A 139 11.37 -29.83 -2.46
CA HIS A 139 11.91 -28.51 -2.16
C HIS A 139 11.45 -27.50 -3.24
N PRO A 140 10.60 -26.50 -2.94
CA PRO A 140 10.04 -25.61 -3.97
C PRO A 140 11.08 -24.80 -4.75
N GLY A 141 12.22 -24.50 -4.14
CA GLY A 141 13.34 -23.80 -4.78
C GLY A 141 14.39 -24.69 -5.46
N ASN A 142 14.29 -26.01 -5.34
CA ASN A 142 15.26 -26.94 -5.91
C ASN A 142 14.56 -28.24 -6.35
N PRO A 143 14.28 -28.43 -7.64
CA PRO A 143 13.51 -29.57 -8.14
C PRO A 143 14.23 -30.92 -7.98
N SER A 144 15.51 -30.92 -7.62
CA SER A 144 16.27 -32.15 -7.34
C SER A 144 16.21 -32.57 -5.87
N GLN A 145 15.69 -31.72 -4.98
CA GLN A 145 15.73 -31.95 -3.55
C GLN A 145 14.36 -32.19 -2.93
N TYR A 146 14.35 -33.04 -1.91
CA TYR A 146 13.14 -33.46 -1.19
C TYR A 146 13.43 -33.51 0.31
N PHE A 147 12.56 -32.89 1.10
CA PHE A 147 12.54 -33.06 2.54
C PHE A 147 11.80 -34.36 2.88
N ILE A 148 12.36 -35.15 3.79
CA ILE A 148 11.77 -36.39 4.29
C ILE A 148 11.56 -36.22 5.78
N PHE A 149 10.33 -35.91 6.18
CA PHE A 149 9.98 -35.64 7.57
C PHE A 149 9.50 -36.89 8.29
N TYR A 150 9.79 -36.93 9.59
CA TYR A 150 9.32 -37.95 10.51
C TYR A 150 9.36 -37.47 11.97
N VAL A 151 8.70 -38.23 12.85
CA VAL A 151 8.69 -37.95 14.29
C VAL A 151 9.47 -39.01 15.06
N ARG A 152 10.40 -38.56 15.91
CA ARG A 152 11.17 -39.39 16.86
C ARG A 152 11.11 -38.75 18.23
N ASN A 153 10.70 -39.53 19.24
CA ASN A 153 10.56 -39.04 20.62
C ASN A 153 9.76 -37.72 20.69
N GLY A 154 8.70 -37.60 19.90
CA GLY A 154 7.90 -36.37 19.78
C GLY A 154 8.63 -35.15 19.19
N GLY A 155 9.80 -35.31 18.57
CA GLY A 155 10.47 -34.23 17.83
C GLY A 155 10.22 -34.33 16.33
N LEU A 156 10.01 -33.19 15.66
CA LEU A 156 9.93 -33.14 14.19
C LEU A 156 11.34 -33.16 13.62
N ILE A 157 11.67 -34.21 12.87
CA ILE A 157 12.99 -34.43 12.29
C ILE A 157 12.85 -34.53 10.77
N TYR A 158 13.88 -34.10 10.04
CA TYR A 158 13.96 -34.35 8.60
C TYR A 158 15.33 -34.85 8.13
N CYS A 159 15.32 -35.47 6.95
CA CYS A 159 16.49 -35.64 6.10
C CYS A 159 16.28 -34.85 4.80
N LEU A 160 17.32 -34.19 4.28
CA LEU A 160 17.28 -33.58 2.94
C LEU A 160 17.89 -34.54 1.92
N PHE A 161 17.09 -35.03 0.99
CA PHE A 161 17.50 -35.94 -0.07
C PHE A 161 17.69 -35.19 -1.38
N ASP A 162 18.73 -35.52 -2.14
CA ASP A 162 18.99 -34.95 -3.47
C ASP A 162 19.15 -36.07 -4.48
N ILE A 163 18.29 -36.08 -5.50
CA ILE A 163 18.21 -37.15 -6.51
C ILE A 163 19.41 -37.14 -7.47
N THR A 164 20.20 -36.06 -7.52
CA THR A 164 21.36 -35.95 -8.42
C THR A 164 22.62 -36.59 -7.85
N LEU A 165 22.67 -36.79 -6.53
CA LEU A 165 23.79 -37.43 -5.85
C LEU A 165 23.91 -38.92 -6.22
N ASN A 166 25.02 -39.55 -5.85
CA ASN A 166 25.28 -40.97 -6.12
C ASN A 166 25.07 -41.35 -7.60
N ASN A 167 25.63 -40.55 -8.51
CA ASN A 167 25.49 -40.72 -9.96
C ASN A 167 24.02 -40.74 -10.45
N GLY A 168 23.16 -39.90 -9.88
CA GLY A 168 21.74 -39.80 -10.27
C GLY A 168 20.81 -40.86 -9.65
N LYS A 169 21.32 -41.69 -8.74
CA LYS A 169 20.52 -42.62 -7.89
C LYS A 169 20.03 -41.96 -6.60
N GLY A 170 20.55 -40.79 -6.29
CA GLY A 170 20.21 -39.97 -5.13
C GLY A 170 20.94 -40.38 -3.85
N ASN A 171 21.07 -39.42 -2.93
CA ASN A 171 21.55 -39.65 -1.56
C ASN A 171 21.10 -38.50 -0.62
N ILE A 172 21.27 -38.68 0.68
CA ILE A 172 21.08 -37.60 1.66
C ILE A 172 22.19 -36.56 1.47
N VAL A 173 21.81 -35.28 1.44
CA VAL A 173 22.75 -34.16 1.36
C VAL A 173 23.69 -34.19 2.58
N PRO A 174 25.01 -34.06 2.40
CA PRO A 174 25.97 -34.10 3.51
C PRO A 174 25.59 -33.15 4.66
N GLY A 175 25.58 -33.66 5.89
CA GLY A 175 25.19 -32.90 7.08
C GLY A 175 23.68 -32.69 7.28
N GLN A 176 22.84 -33.14 6.35
CA GLN A 176 21.37 -32.99 6.41
C GLN A 176 20.66 -34.32 6.72
N LYS A 177 21.30 -35.19 7.52
CA LYS A 177 20.71 -36.44 8.05
C LYS A 177 20.24 -36.19 9.48
N ASN A 178 18.99 -36.55 9.78
CA ASN A 178 18.41 -36.48 11.14
C ASN A 178 18.42 -35.07 11.75
N VAL A 179 18.11 -34.05 10.96
CA VAL A 179 18.06 -32.67 11.44
C VAL A 179 16.82 -32.48 12.30
N LEU A 180 17.01 -32.18 13.59
CA LEU A 180 15.93 -31.81 14.48
C LEU A 180 15.41 -30.42 14.08
N HIS A 181 14.18 -30.36 13.60
CA HIS A 181 13.54 -29.12 13.20
C HIS A 181 12.71 -28.50 14.32
N TYR A 182 11.97 -29.32 15.07
CA TYR A 182 11.16 -28.85 16.19
C TYR A 182 11.30 -29.78 17.40
N ALA A 183 11.27 -29.18 18.58
CA ALA A 183 11.68 -29.76 19.86
C ALA A 183 11.11 -31.16 20.14
N TYR A 184 11.90 -31.98 20.85
CA TYR A 184 11.45 -33.28 21.34
C TYR A 184 10.27 -33.15 22.30
N ASN A 185 9.47 -34.22 22.38
CA ASN A 185 8.26 -34.32 23.19
C ASN A 185 7.17 -33.27 22.86
N SER A 186 7.23 -32.59 21.72
CA SER A 186 6.28 -31.55 21.36
C SER A 186 5.26 -31.99 20.32
N ILE A 187 5.61 -32.89 19.41
CA ILE A 187 4.81 -33.25 18.24
C ILE A 187 3.97 -34.49 18.51
N HIS A 188 2.69 -34.43 18.12
CA HIS A 188 1.83 -35.60 18.06
C HIS A 188 2.18 -36.42 16.82
N GLY A 189 2.71 -37.61 17.07
CA GLY A 189 3.43 -38.38 16.08
C GLY A 189 2.61 -38.90 14.91
N SER A 190 1.27 -38.97 14.95
CA SER A 190 0.40 -39.53 13.89
C SER A 190 -0.38 -38.47 13.10
N LEU A 191 -0.11 -37.20 13.36
CA LEU A 191 -0.87 -36.08 12.80
C LEU A 191 0.08 -35.20 11.97
N LEU A 192 0.63 -35.76 10.90
CA LEU A 192 1.37 -35.03 9.86
C LEU A 192 0.55 -34.95 8.58
N ALA A 193 0.59 -33.79 7.93
CA ALA A 193 0.04 -33.61 6.60
C ALA A 193 0.80 -32.53 5.82
N ALA A 194 0.88 -32.68 4.49
CA ALA A 194 1.34 -31.65 3.59
C ALA A 194 0.13 -30.99 2.92
N ILE A 195 0.18 -29.67 2.72
CA ILE A 195 -0.86 -28.91 2.04
C ILE A 195 -0.20 -27.94 1.07
N GLN A 196 -0.66 -27.91 -0.18
CA GLN A 196 -0.17 -26.94 -1.14
C GLN A 196 -0.57 -25.53 -0.67
N GLY A 197 0.40 -24.67 -0.35
CA GLY A 197 0.17 -23.25 -0.10
C GLY A 197 -0.02 -22.48 -1.41
N CYS A 198 -0.31 -21.19 -1.35
CA CYS A 198 -0.33 -20.38 -2.57
C CYS A 198 1.09 -19.97 -3.04
N ASP A 199 2.09 -19.99 -2.15
CA ASP A 199 3.48 -19.59 -2.44
C ASP A 199 4.52 -20.60 -1.89
N GLY A 200 4.11 -21.87 -1.77
CA GLY A 200 4.95 -22.94 -1.23
C GLY A 200 4.12 -24.14 -0.81
N ILE A 201 4.64 -24.91 0.14
CA ILE A 201 3.97 -26.05 0.76
C ILE A 201 3.95 -25.82 2.27
N TRP A 202 2.87 -26.20 2.93
CA TRP A 202 2.75 -26.20 4.38
C TRP A 202 2.84 -27.62 4.91
N LEU A 203 3.75 -27.85 5.86
CA LEU A 203 3.75 -29.04 6.70
C LEU A 203 2.93 -28.73 7.96
N VAL A 204 1.83 -29.43 8.15
CA VAL A 204 0.89 -29.24 9.26
C VAL A 204 1.03 -30.39 10.25
N THR A 205 1.10 -30.05 11.53
CA THR A 205 1.08 -31.02 12.62
C THR A 205 0.37 -30.51 13.88
N ARG A 206 0.23 -31.38 14.88
CA ARG A 206 -0.37 -31.06 16.19
C ARG A 206 0.68 -31.09 17.29
N ASP A 207 0.59 -30.13 18.21
CA ASP A 207 1.32 -30.20 19.46
C ASP A 207 0.69 -31.28 20.37
N LYS A 208 1.54 -32.06 21.04
CA LYS A 208 1.15 -33.17 21.92
C LYS A 208 0.74 -32.69 23.32
N ASN A 209 1.24 -31.54 23.77
CA ASN A 209 1.04 -31.02 25.13
C ASN A 209 0.11 -29.81 25.16
N HIS A 210 -0.09 -29.16 24.02
CA HIS A 210 -0.92 -27.98 23.86
C HIS A 210 -2.00 -28.22 22.81
N ASN A 211 -3.15 -27.57 22.98
CA ASN A 211 -4.23 -27.62 21.99
C ASN A 211 -3.90 -26.72 20.78
N GLN A 212 -2.90 -27.08 20.00
CA GLN A 212 -2.32 -26.23 18.96
C GLN A 212 -2.00 -27.04 17.70
N PHE A 213 -2.30 -26.45 16.54
CA PHE A 213 -1.67 -26.80 15.28
C PHE A 213 -0.37 -26.01 15.14
N LEU A 214 0.67 -26.70 14.66
CA LEU A 214 1.94 -26.13 14.27
C LEU A 214 2.08 -26.30 12.75
N THR A 215 2.21 -25.19 12.03
CA THR A 215 2.32 -25.23 10.56
C THR A 215 3.62 -24.58 10.10
N PHE A 216 4.44 -25.34 9.39
CA PHE A 216 5.74 -24.93 8.91
C PHE A 216 5.68 -24.68 7.41
N LYS A 217 6.10 -23.49 6.98
CA LYS A 217 6.19 -23.14 5.57
C LYS A 217 7.44 -23.76 4.96
N ILE A 218 7.31 -24.29 3.77
CA ILE A 218 8.41 -24.74 2.91
C ILE A 218 8.26 -23.99 1.61
N ASP A 219 9.19 -23.09 1.30
CA ASP A 219 9.16 -22.25 0.10
C ASP A 219 10.48 -22.35 -0.68
N ARG A 220 10.71 -21.43 -1.62
CA ARG A 220 11.93 -21.42 -2.43
C ARG A 220 13.23 -21.29 -1.61
N ASN A 221 13.15 -20.72 -0.42
CA ASN A 221 14.27 -20.55 0.50
C ASN A 221 14.44 -21.77 1.43
N GLY A 222 13.55 -22.76 1.35
CA GLY A 222 13.56 -23.96 2.17
C GLY A 222 12.51 -23.94 3.28
N LEU A 223 12.78 -24.67 4.35
CA LEU A 223 11.90 -24.86 5.49
C LEU A 223 12.02 -23.70 6.50
N SER A 224 10.90 -23.07 6.84
CA SER A 224 10.82 -21.99 7.83
C SER A 224 11.22 -22.47 9.23
N ALA A 225 11.99 -21.68 9.97
CA ALA A 225 12.50 -22.06 11.29
C ALA A 225 11.43 -22.10 12.40
N ASN A 226 10.39 -21.28 12.30
CA ASN A 226 9.34 -21.15 13.31
C ASN A 226 7.97 -21.50 12.70
N PRO A 227 7.12 -22.26 13.42
CA PRO A 227 5.78 -22.56 12.93
C PRO A 227 4.84 -21.36 13.10
N VAL A 228 3.82 -21.31 12.25
CA VAL A 228 2.59 -20.58 12.56
C VAL A 228 1.77 -21.44 13.52
N VAL A 229 1.47 -20.88 14.70
CA VAL A 229 0.75 -21.58 15.77
C VAL A 229 -0.72 -21.19 15.73
N SER A 230 -1.61 -22.19 15.69
CA SER A 230 -3.06 -21.97 15.73
C SER A 230 -3.72 -22.79 16.83
N VAL A 231 -4.43 -22.14 17.76
CA VAL A 231 -5.22 -22.82 18.80
C VAL A 231 -6.59 -23.17 18.23
N ALA A 232 -6.85 -24.46 18.01
CA ALA A 232 -8.12 -24.96 17.44
C ALA A 232 -8.35 -26.44 17.81
N GLY A 233 -9.62 -26.83 18.03
CA GLY A 233 -10.02 -28.23 18.25
C GLY A 233 -9.88 -28.71 19.69
N GLN A 234 -9.91 -30.02 19.90
CA GLN A 234 -9.75 -30.67 21.20
C GLN A 234 -8.32 -31.17 21.41
N MET A 235 -7.81 -31.09 22.64
CA MET A 235 -6.47 -31.62 22.94
C MET A 235 -6.46 -33.15 22.86
N HIS A 236 -5.61 -33.73 22.01
CA HIS A 236 -5.48 -35.18 21.91
C HIS A 236 -4.41 -35.68 22.88
N ILE A 237 -4.84 -36.42 23.90
CA ILE A 237 -3.97 -36.90 24.97
C ILE A 237 -3.68 -38.38 24.72
N GLY A 238 -2.58 -38.65 24.02
CA GLY A 238 -2.08 -39.99 23.73
C GLY A 238 -1.70 -40.20 22.25
N GLU A 239 -0.53 -40.80 22.01
CA GLU A 239 -0.03 -41.09 20.64
C GLU A 239 -0.79 -42.25 19.96
N TYR A 240 -1.52 -43.06 20.73
CA TYR A 240 -2.15 -44.30 20.27
C TYR A 240 -3.60 -44.15 19.78
N ALA A 241 -4.19 -42.97 19.96
CA ALA A 241 -5.63 -42.73 19.90
C ALA A 241 -6.14 -42.16 18.57
N THR A 242 -5.29 -41.45 17.82
CA THR A 242 -5.70 -40.73 16.60
C THR A 242 -4.93 -41.24 15.40
N HIS A 243 -5.63 -41.63 14.34
CA HIS A 243 -5.03 -42.42 13.25
C HIS A 243 -4.54 -41.61 12.05
N GLU A 244 -5.15 -40.47 11.71
CA GLU A 244 -4.68 -39.66 10.56
C GLU A 244 -5.18 -38.22 10.62
N LEU A 245 -4.36 -37.29 10.16
CA LEU A 245 -4.74 -35.93 9.77
C LEU A 245 -5.04 -35.92 8.27
N VAL A 246 -6.30 -35.77 7.89
CA VAL A 246 -6.73 -35.86 6.48
C VAL A 246 -6.96 -34.46 5.92
N VAL A 247 -6.48 -34.22 4.70
CA VAL A 247 -6.60 -32.93 4.00
C VAL A 247 -7.63 -33.08 2.88
N SER A 248 -8.49 -32.08 2.70
CA SER A 248 -9.39 -32.03 1.55
C SER A 248 -8.61 -31.80 0.24
N PRO A 249 -9.03 -32.34 -0.92
CA PRO A 249 -8.33 -32.17 -2.20
C PRO A 249 -7.98 -30.73 -2.59
N ASN A 250 -8.81 -29.75 -2.21
CA ASN A 250 -8.52 -28.33 -2.47
C ASN A 250 -7.56 -27.67 -1.46
N GLY A 251 -7.18 -28.40 -0.40
CA GLY A 251 -6.29 -27.95 0.68
C GLY A 251 -6.92 -26.95 1.65
N LYS A 252 -8.25 -26.80 1.67
CA LYS A 252 -8.95 -25.79 2.50
C LYS A 252 -9.57 -26.35 3.77
N MET A 253 -9.67 -27.67 3.89
CA MET A 253 -10.22 -28.32 5.07
C MET A 253 -9.30 -29.43 5.58
N LEU A 254 -9.32 -29.61 6.89
CA LEU A 254 -8.66 -30.71 7.59
C LEU A 254 -9.70 -31.51 8.35
N GLY A 255 -9.48 -32.81 8.48
CA GLY A 255 -10.30 -33.71 9.28
C GLY A 255 -9.44 -34.56 10.22
N ILE A 256 -9.86 -34.66 11.48
CA ILE A 256 -9.23 -35.54 12.48
C ILE A 256 -10.32 -36.39 13.15
N PRO A 257 -10.19 -37.72 13.20
CA PRO A 257 -10.97 -38.55 14.11
C PRO A 257 -10.56 -38.25 15.56
N ALA A 258 -11.52 -37.83 16.39
CA ALA A 258 -11.30 -37.54 17.79
C ALA A 258 -11.82 -38.69 18.67
N GLU A 259 -10.99 -39.20 19.58
CA GLU A 259 -11.46 -40.17 20.57
C GLU A 259 -12.23 -39.49 21.70
N LYS A 260 -13.26 -40.19 22.17
CA LYS A 260 -13.98 -39.79 23.39
C LYS A 260 -13.04 -39.94 24.59
N ASN A 261 -12.97 -38.91 25.43
CA ASN A 261 -12.19 -38.96 26.66
C ASN A 261 -13.01 -38.40 27.83
N ASP A 262 -13.50 -39.31 28.67
CA ASP A 262 -14.35 -38.96 29.81
C ASP A 262 -13.60 -38.19 30.91
N LEU A 263 -12.27 -38.37 31.03
CA LEU A 263 -11.46 -37.63 32.02
C LEU A 263 -11.39 -36.12 31.71
N PHE A 264 -11.47 -35.76 30.43
CA PHE A 264 -11.39 -34.37 29.96
C PHE A 264 -12.72 -33.88 29.37
N ASN A 265 -13.81 -34.64 29.56
CA ASN A 265 -15.14 -34.39 29.00
C ASN A 265 -15.16 -34.23 27.46
N TYR A 266 -14.20 -34.84 26.77
CA TYR A 266 -14.16 -34.86 25.31
C TYR A 266 -15.18 -35.85 24.78
N GLN A 267 -16.06 -35.34 23.95
CA GLN A 267 -17.17 -36.10 23.40
C GLN A 267 -16.74 -37.08 22.29
N GLY A 268 -15.52 -36.95 21.75
CA GLY A 268 -15.06 -37.69 20.57
C GLY A 268 -15.82 -37.28 19.31
N GLY A 269 -15.50 -37.90 18.18
CA GLY A 269 -16.17 -37.68 16.90
C GLY A 269 -15.25 -37.38 15.74
N ILE A 270 -15.68 -36.45 14.90
CA ILE A 270 -14.95 -35.94 13.74
C ILE A 270 -14.77 -34.44 13.92
N GLU A 271 -13.52 -33.99 14.01
CA GLU A 271 -13.18 -32.58 14.01
C GLU A 271 -12.83 -32.13 12.59
N LEU A 272 -13.52 -31.10 12.10
CA LEU A 272 -13.19 -30.40 10.88
C LEU A 272 -12.64 -29.01 11.16
N PHE A 273 -11.63 -28.66 10.38
CA PHE A 273 -10.95 -27.37 10.47
C PHE A 273 -10.90 -26.73 9.09
N HIS A 274 -10.90 -25.40 9.07
CA HIS A 274 -10.52 -24.64 7.90
C HIS A 274 -9.02 -24.34 7.93
N PHE A 275 -8.37 -24.51 6.79
CA PHE A 275 -6.97 -24.14 6.58
C PHE A 275 -6.86 -22.93 5.65
N ASP A 276 -6.15 -21.90 6.11
CA ASP A 276 -5.82 -20.73 5.30
C ASP A 276 -4.50 -20.96 4.56
N LYS A 277 -4.59 -21.20 3.24
CA LYS A 277 -3.45 -21.57 2.39
C LYS A 277 -2.36 -20.48 2.29
N CYS A 278 -2.66 -19.23 2.67
CA CYS A 278 -1.73 -18.11 2.63
C CYS A 278 -0.94 -17.97 3.93
N SER A 279 -1.64 -17.97 5.05
CA SER A 279 -1.06 -17.72 6.37
C SER A 279 -0.65 -18.99 7.10
N GLY A 280 -1.05 -20.17 6.62
CA GLY A 280 -0.85 -21.44 7.31
C GLY A 280 -1.72 -21.59 8.55
N LYS A 281 -2.65 -20.66 8.82
CA LYS A 281 -3.50 -20.70 10.01
C LYS A 281 -4.58 -21.77 9.88
N VAL A 282 -4.79 -22.48 10.98
CA VAL A 282 -5.89 -23.43 11.14
C VAL A 282 -6.94 -22.80 12.04
N ARG A 283 -8.20 -22.83 11.64
CA ARG A 283 -9.32 -22.44 12.52
C ARG A 283 -10.29 -23.59 12.66
N GLU A 284 -10.85 -23.75 13.84
CA GLU A 284 -11.93 -24.69 14.08
C GLU A 284 -13.13 -24.32 13.19
N ASP A 285 -13.72 -25.33 12.56
CA ASP A 285 -14.96 -25.17 11.79
C ASP A 285 -16.08 -25.90 12.52
N LYS A 286 -15.99 -27.23 12.66
CA LYS A 286 -17.10 -28.07 13.13
C LYS A 286 -16.59 -29.30 13.87
N LEU A 287 -17.31 -29.71 14.91
CA LEU A 287 -17.22 -31.05 15.52
C LEU A 287 -18.52 -31.80 15.20
N PHE A 288 -18.41 -33.01 14.69
CA PHE A 288 -19.54 -33.88 14.39
C PHE A 288 -19.51 -35.16 15.20
N GLU A 289 -20.68 -35.56 15.69
CA GLU A 289 -20.98 -36.81 16.40
C GLU A 289 -20.18 -37.10 17.68
N SER A 290 -20.86 -37.14 18.83
CA SER A 290 -20.26 -37.60 20.08
C SER A 290 -20.35 -39.12 20.26
N GLY A 291 -19.30 -39.73 20.81
CA GLY A 291 -19.32 -41.07 21.40
C GLY A 291 -19.06 -42.27 20.48
N ASN A 292 -18.86 -42.06 19.18
CA ASN A 292 -18.52 -43.13 18.23
C ASN A 292 -17.00 -43.22 18.00
N VAL A 293 -16.47 -44.42 17.85
CA VAL A 293 -15.05 -44.63 17.50
C VAL A 293 -14.90 -44.50 15.98
N ILE A 294 -14.29 -43.41 15.54
CA ILE A 294 -14.01 -43.14 14.13
C ILE A 294 -12.58 -43.56 13.82
N TYR A 295 -12.42 -44.43 12.83
CA TYR A 295 -11.14 -45.02 12.49
C TYR A 295 -10.39 -44.28 11.38
N GLY A 296 -11.11 -43.81 10.36
CA GLY A 296 -10.50 -43.15 9.20
C GLY A 296 -11.47 -42.20 8.51
N LEU A 297 -10.91 -41.22 7.80
CA LEU A 297 -11.65 -40.19 7.07
C LEU A 297 -11.15 -40.09 5.62
N ALA A 298 -12.02 -39.69 4.71
CA ALA A 298 -11.65 -39.27 3.37
C ALA A 298 -12.62 -38.23 2.83
N PHE A 299 -12.11 -37.14 2.26
CA PHE A 299 -12.93 -36.17 1.53
C PHE A 299 -13.18 -36.66 0.11
N SER A 300 -14.37 -36.43 -0.45
CA SER A 300 -14.58 -36.67 -1.88
C SER A 300 -13.65 -35.77 -2.74
N PRO A 301 -13.26 -36.21 -3.96
CA PRO A 301 -12.44 -35.44 -4.88
C PRO A 301 -12.93 -34.00 -5.13
N ASP A 302 -14.24 -33.78 -5.17
CA ASP A 302 -14.84 -32.45 -5.34
C ASP A 302 -14.99 -31.65 -4.04
N ASN A 303 -14.58 -32.22 -2.89
CA ASN A 303 -14.71 -31.67 -1.53
C ASN A 303 -16.15 -31.54 -1.02
N SER A 304 -17.16 -32.08 -1.73
CA SER A 304 -18.57 -31.94 -1.36
C SER A 304 -19.01 -32.94 -0.28
N LYS A 305 -18.30 -34.06 -0.12
CA LYS A 305 -18.64 -35.13 0.84
C LYS A 305 -17.47 -35.46 1.75
N LEU A 306 -17.80 -35.97 2.93
CA LEU A 306 -16.86 -36.62 3.84
C LEU A 306 -17.29 -38.07 4.06
N TYR A 307 -16.34 -38.98 3.95
CA TYR A 307 -16.49 -40.39 4.28
C TYR A 307 -15.82 -40.66 5.62
N ALA A 308 -16.48 -41.42 6.48
CA ALA A 308 -15.96 -41.80 7.79
C ALA A 308 -16.19 -43.29 8.04
N LEU A 309 -15.12 -43.98 8.45
CA LEU A 309 -15.13 -45.37 8.83
C LEU A 309 -15.35 -45.49 10.35
N TYR A 310 -16.48 -46.08 10.73
CA TYR A 310 -16.89 -46.26 12.12
C TYR A 310 -16.51 -47.65 12.60
N ASN A 311 -16.00 -47.75 13.83
CA ASN A 311 -15.84 -49.00 14.58
C ASN A 311 -16.87 -49.03 15.71
N LEU A 312 -17.99 -49.71 15.49
CA LEU A 312 -19.08 -49.80 16.47
C LEU A 312 -18.84 -51.00 17.41
N PRO A 313 -18.93 -50.84 18.74
CA PRO A 313 -18.82 -51.97 19.66
C PRO A 313 -20.04 -52.90 19.52
N GLN A 314 -19.82 -54.20 19.40
CA GLN A 314 -20.87 -55.21 19.58
C GLN A 314 -20.61 -56.04 20.85
N THR A 315 -21.61 -56.08 21.74
CA THR A 315 -21.64 -57.01 22.88
C THR A 315 -22.42 -58.27 22.50
N TYR A 316 -21.71 -59.39 22.31
CA TYR A 316 -22.32 -60.74 22.26
C TYR A 316 -22.11 -61.47 23.59
N PRO A 317 -23.13 -62.16 24.14
CA PRO A 317 -22.93 -63.07 25.25
C PRO A 317 -22.04 -64.25 24.81
N ASN A 318 -20.95 -64.51 25.56
CA ASN A 318 -20.11 -65.72 25.49
C ASN A 318 -19.12 -65.88 24.30
N GLN A 319 -18.46 -64.81 23.82
CA GLN A 319 -17.31 -64.95 22.90
C GLN A 319 -16.04 -64.24 23.39
N ALA A 320 -14.88 -64.86 23.16
CA ALA A 320 -13.57 -64.46 23.70
C ALA A 320 -12.73 -63.54 22.77
N GLN A 321 -13.32 -62.95 21.72
CA GLN A 321 -12.67 -61.91 20.92
C GLN A 321 -13.68 -60.81 20.57
N THR A 322 -13.28 -59.55 20.74
CA THR A 322 -14.10 -58.35 20.53
C THR A 322 -14.44 -58.19 19.05
N GLN A 323 -15.62 -58.66 18.64
CA GLN A 323 -16.17 -58.34 17.32
C GLN A 323 -16.65 -56.88 17.34
N THR A 324 -16.27 -56.11 16.33
CA THR A 324 -16.78 -54.74 16.12
C THR A 324 -17.47 -54.68 14.76
N GLU A 325 -18.60 -53.99 14.66
CA GLU A 325 -19.21 -53.70 13.38
C GLU A 325 -18.46 -52.53 12.73
N GLN A 326 -18.11 -52.64 11.45
CA GLN A 326 -17.45 -51.57 10.72
C GLN A 326 -18.31 -51.02 9.61
N ASN A 327 -18.64 -49.73 9.67
CA ASN A 327 -19.53 -49.09 8.71
C ASN A 327 -18.86 -47.87 8.10
N VAL A 328 -19.05 -47.67 6.80
CA VAL A 328 -18.65 -46.44 6.12
C VAL A 328 -19.88 -45.56 5.94
N TYR A 329 -19.83 -44.37 6.53
CA TYR A 329 -20.88 -43.35 6.36
C TYR A 329 -20.37 -42.21 5.49
N GLN A 330 -21.28 -41.62 4.72
CA GLN A 330 -21.06 -40.41 3.95
C GLN A 330 -21.84 -39.25 4.58
N PHE A 331 -21.22 -38.07 4.60
CA PHE A 331 -21.79 -36.80 5.02
C PHE A 331 -21.74 -35.79 3.88
N ASP A 332 -22.79 -34.98 3.74
CA ASP A 332 -22.85 -33.87 2.80
C ASP A 332 -22.30 -32.59 3.44
N LEU A 333 -21.08 -32.20 3.06
CA LEU A 333 -20.43 -31.00 3.58
C LEU A 333 -21.09 -29.70 3.08
N LEU A 334 -21.92 -29.77 2.04
CA LEU A 334 -22.64 -28.63 1.47
C LEU A 334 -23.99 -28.38 2.15
N ALA A 335 -24.40 -29.19 3.12
CA ALA A 335 -25.67 -29.02 3.85
C ALA A 335 -25.73 -27.75 4.72
N GLY A 336 -24.66 -26.95 4.76
CA GLY A 336 -24.60 -25.64 5.42
C GLY A 336 -24.26 -25.75 6.90
N THR A 337 -25.28 -25.91 7.75
CA THR A 337 -25.12 -25.94 9.21
C THR A 337 -24.54 -27.26 9.72
N THR A 338 -23.86 -27.25 10.86
CA THR A 338 -23.30 -28.46 11.48
C THR A 338 -24.36 -29.54 11.69
N THR A 339 -25.54 -29.17 12.21
CA THR A 339 -26.68 -30.09 12.41
C THR A 339 -27.17 -30.69 11.09
N ALA A 340 -27.24 -29.90 10.02
CA ALA A 340 -27.66 -30.40 8.71
C ALA A 340 -26.64 -31.39 8.11
N ILE A 341 -25.34 -31.14 8.30
CA ILE A 341 -24.27 -32.07 7.89
C ILE A 341 -24.41 -33.39 8.66
N VAL A 342 -24.56 -33.35 9.99
CA VAL A 342 -24.79 -34.57 10.80
C VAL A 342 -26.04 -35.32 10.34
N ASN A 343 -27.14 -34.61 10.09
CA ASN A 343 -28.40 -35.22 9.63
C ASN A 343 -28.33 -35.78 8.20
N SER A 344 -27.33 -35.39 7.40
CA SER A 344 -27.11 -35.95 6.06
C SER A 344 -26.42 -37.32 6.06
N LYS A 345 -26.00 -37.80 7.24
CA LYS A 345 -25.32 -39.09 7.43
C LYS A 345 -26.06 -40.22 6.72
N THR A 346 -25.38 -40.81 5.75
CA THR A 346 -25.92 -41.92 4.96
C THR A 346 -24.98 -43.11 5.05
N LEU A 347 -25.50 -44.29 5.38
CA LEU A 347 -24.74 -45.54 5.37
C LEU A 347 -24.43 -45.92 3.91
N VAL A 348 -23.16 -46.10 3.60
CA VAL A 348 -22.68 -46.43 2.24
C VAL A 348 -22.27 -47.90 2.16
N LEU A 349 -21.52 -48.36 3.16
CA LEU A 349 -21.05 -49.74 3.24
C LEU A 349 -21.21 -50.24 4.68
N SER A 350 -21.72 -51.45 4.84
CA SER A 350 -21.82 -52.11 6.14
C SER A 350 -21.00 -53.40 6.16
N ASN A 351 -20.23 -53.56 7.24
CA ASN A 351 -19.51 -54.78 7.58
C ASN A 351 -19.90 -55.24 9.00
N PRO A 352 -20.97 -56.03 9.14
CA PRO A 352 -21.54 -56.40 10.43
C PRO A 352 -20.69 -57.38 11.25
N ILE A 353 -19.64 -57.98 10.67
CA ILE A 353 -18.77 -58.95 11.34
C ILE A 353 -17.30 -58.61 11.02
N ALA A 354 -16.70 -57.67 11.76
CA ALA A 354 -15.25 -57.50 11.72
C ALA A 354 -14.59 -58.39 12.78
N LEU A 355 -14.10 -59.55 12.32
CA LEU A 355 -13.25 -60.41 13.14
C LEU A 355 -11.81 -59.90 13.10
N ARG A 356 -11.31 -59.45 14.25
CA ARG A 356 -9.89 -59.15 14.41
C ARG A 356 -9.12 -60.47 14.51
N ASN A 357 -8.08 -60.63 13.70
CA ASN A 357 -7.20 -61.81 13.57
C ASN A 357 -7.87 -63.08 12.99
N ALA A 358 -8.96 -62.95 12.25
CA ALA A 358 -9.55 -64.08 11.51
C ALA A 358 -9.15 -64.07 10.04
N ALA A 359 -9.16 -65.26 9.45
CA ALA A 359 -8.82 -65.48 8.07
C ALA A 359 -9.92 -65.01 7.11
N PHE A 360 -9.57 -64.09 6.21
CA PHE A 360 -10.33 -63.56 5.10
C PHE A 360 -10.61 -64.64 4.05
N CYS A 361 -11.88 -64.88 3.74
CA CYS A 361 -12.30 -65.77 2.65
C CYS A 361 -13.24 -65.01 1.73
N PRO A 362 -12.84 -64.59 0.51
CA PRO A 362 -13.79 -64.05 -0.45
C PRO A 362 -15.01 -64.97 -0.57
N PRO A 363 -16.25 -64.44 -0.51
CA PRO A 363 -16.63 -63.03 -0.66
C PRO A 363 -16.74 -62.22 0.65
N GLN A 364 -16.21 -62.70 1.79
CA GLN A 364 -16.30 -62.02 3.08
C GLN A 364 -15.53 -60.68 3.09
N ILE A 365 -15.93 -59.77 3.98
CA ILE A 365 -15.21 -58.54 4.31
C ILE A 365 -14.62 -58.74 5.71
N THR A 366 -13.35 -58.41 5.90
CA THR A 366 -12.70 -58.42 7.23
C THR A 366 -12.52 -57.00 7.73
N PHE A 367 -11.62 -56.75 8.69
CA PHE A 367 -11.39 -55.39 9.18
C PHE A 367 -11.06 -54.44 8.02
N MET A 368 -11.58 -53.22 8.00
CA MET A 368 -11.31 -52.16 7.03
C MET A 368 -10.29 -51.18 7.59
N GLY A 369 -9.36 -50.73 6.75
CA GLY A 369 -8.25 -49.83 7.07
C GLY A 369 -8.47 -48.39 6.59
N GLY A 370 -7.37 -47.63 6.46
CA GLY A 370 -7.40 -46.22 6.07
C GLY A 370 -7.99 -45.99 4.67
N MET A 371 -8.61 -44.81 4.48
CA MET A 371 -9.22 -44.39 3.22
C MET A 371 -8.37 -43.34 2.52
N ARG A 372 -8.28 -43.38 1.18
CA ARG A 372 -7.50 -42.40 0.41
C ARG A 372 -8.06 -42.16 -0.99
N ASN A 373 -7.95 -40.94 -1.48
CA ASN A 373 -8.33 -40.57 -2.84
C ASN A 373 -7.28 -41.03 -3.85
N GLY A 374 -7.70 -41.83 -4.84
CA GLY A 374 -6.90 -42.22 -5.99
C GLY A 374 -6.80 -41.10 -7.02
N LYS A 375 -5.75 -41.18 -7.86
CA LYS A 375 -5.55 -40.25 -8.98
C LYS A 375 -6.62 -40.35 -10.05
N ASP A 376 -7.34 -41.46 -10.09
CA ASP A 376 -8.49 -41.70 -10.96
C ASP A 376 -9.81 -41.13 -10.40
N GLY A 377 -9.76 -40.39 -9.28
CA GLY A 377 -10.93 -39.74 -8.67
C GLY A 377 -11.81 -40.68 -7.85
N LYS A 378 -11.32 -41.86 -7.48
CA LYS A 378 -12.03 -42.81 -6.61
C LYS A 378 -11.51 -42.74 -5.18
N ILE A 379 -12.23 -43.35 -4.22
CA ILE A 379 -11.71 -43.54 -2.86
C ILE A 379 -11.36 -45.02 -2.68
N TYR A 380 -10.14 -45.30 -2.26
CA TYR A 380 -9.64 -46.65 -1.96
C TYR A 380 -9.51 -46.83 -0.45
N PHE A 381 -9.74 -48.04 0.04
CA PHE A 381 -9.43 -48.41 1.41
C PHE A 381 -8.98 -49.86 1.52
N THR A 382 -7.96 -50.10 2.32
CA THR A 382 -7.36 -51.43 2.50
C THR A 382 -8.24 -52.30 3.41
N ASN A 383 -8.07 -53.61 3.30
CA ASN A 383 -8.37 -54.50 4.42
C ASN A 383 -7.27 -54.38 5.49
N GLY A 384 -7.65 -54.58 6.75
CA GLY A 384 -6.78 -54.43 7.91
C GLY A 384 -6.46 -55.76 8.59
N GLN A 385 -6.47 -56.88 7.86
CA GLN A 385 -6.24 -58.23 8.41
C GLN A 385 -5.30 -59.09 7.55
N GLU A 386 -4.58 -59.99 8.23
CA GLU A 386 -3.39 -60.70 7.73
C GLU A 386 -3.61 -62.18 7.36
N THR A 387 -4.83 -62.71 7.30
CA THR A 387 -4.96 -64.19 7.14
C THR A 387 -5.98 -64.56 6.09
N VAL A 388 -5.80 -65.69 5.40
CA VAL A 388 -6.75 -66.31 4.44
C VAL A 388 -7.01 -67.77 4.83
N CYS A 389 -8.22 -68.32 4.61
CA CYS A 389 -8.51 -69.75 4.84
C CYS A 389 -8.38 -70.60 3.56
N PRO A 390 -8.10 -71.91 3.69
CA PRO A 390 -7.08 -72.55 4.51
C PRO A 390 -5.93 -73.05 3.62
N GLY A 391 -4.69 -72.72 3.97
CA GLY A 391 -3.48 -73.28 3.33
C GLY A 391 -2.73 -72.38 2.34
N GLY A 392 -3.09 -71.10 2.20
CA GLY A 392 -2.38 -70.17 1.31
C GLY A 392 -2.52 -68.70 1.70
N GLY A 393 -1.63 -68.21 2.57
CA GLY A 393 -1.24 -66.79 2.62
C GLY A 393 -2.09 -65.74 3.37
N VAL A 394 -1.55 -64.51 3.48
CA VAL A 394 -2.28 -63.24 3.72
C VAL A 394 -2.84 -62.73 2.38
N ALA A 395 -4.09 -62.25 2.32
CA ALA A 395 -4.64 -61.55 1.15
C ALA A 395 -4.78 -60.06 1.45
N LEU A 396 -4.17 -59.23 0.63
CA LEU A 396 -4.53 -57.82 0.50
C LEU A 396 -5.80 -57.74 -0.36
N ALA A 397 -6.82 -57.05 0.17
CA ALA A 397 -7.97 -56.62 -0.58
C ALA A 397 -8.08 -55.11 -0.48
N ILE A 398 -8.36 -54.45 -1.60
CA ILE A 398 -8.63 -53.04 -1.68
C ILE A 398 -10.09 -52.86 -2.11
N HIS A 399 -10.82 -52.14 -1.28
CA HIS A 399 -12.18 -51.73 -1.49
C HIS A 399 -12.20 -50.35 -2.15
N VAL A 400 -13.24 -50.05 -2.93
CA VAL A 400 -13.31 -48.84 -3.76
C VAL A 400 -14.68 -48.19 -3.64
N ILE A 401 -14.72 -46.87 -3.57
CA ILE A 401 -15.91 -46.06 -3.87
C ILE A 401 -15.70 -45.47 -5.26
N GLU A 402 -16.47 -45.96 -6.24
CA GLU A 402 -16.26 -45.64 -7.66
C GLU A 402 -16.67 -44.21 -8.03
N GLN A 403 -17.70 -43.67 -7.38
CA GLN A 403 -18.27 -42.36 -7.70
C GLN A 403 -18.42 -41.49 -6.44
N PRO A 404 -17.32 -41.15 -5.75
CA PRO A 404 -17.34 -40.58 -4.40
C PRO A 404 -18.03 -39.22 -4.26
N ASN A 405 -18.32 -38.53 -5.36
CA ASN A 405 -19.05 -37.26 -5.35
C ASN A 405 -20.58 -37.45 -5.31
N LEU A 406 -21.10 -38.63 -5.65
CA LEU A 406 -22.54 -38.89 -5.68
C LEU A 406 -23.09 -39.25 -4.29
N PRO A 407 -24.34 -38.87 -3.97
CA PRO A 407 -24.92 -39.09 -2.65
C PRO A 407 -25.35 -40.55 -2.42
N GLY A 408 -25.17 -41.03 -1.19
CA GLY A 408 -25.61 -42.34 -0.72
C GLY A 408 -25.05 -43.49 -1.55
N LEU A 409 -25.87 -44.51 -1.80
CA LEU A 409 -25.45 -45.70 -2.56
C LEU A 409 -25.13 -45.41 -4.03
N ALA A 410 -25.48 -44.23 -4.56
CA ALA A 410 -25.07 -43.83 -5.91
C ALA A 410 -23.55 -43.65 -6.04
N CYS A 411 -22.82 -43.51 -4.92
CA CYS A 411 -21.35 -43.51 -4.97
C CYS A 411 -20.72 -44.87 -5.31
N SER A 412 -21.53 -45.93 -5.42
CA SER A 412 -21.14 -47.26 -5.89
C SER A 412 -19.93 -47.83 -5.12
N PRO A 413 -20.12 -48.20 -3.84
CA PRO A 413 -19.10 -48.89 -3.05
C PRO A 413 -18.95 -50.34 -3.54
N ILE A 414 -17.71 -50.74 -3.81
CA ILE A 414 -17.32 -52.07 -4.28
C ILE A 414 -16.29 -52.64 -3.31
N ILE A 415 -16.62 -53.79 -2.72
CA ILE A 415 -15.72 -54.52 -1.84
C ILE A 415 -14.82 -55.45 -2.66
N ASN A 416 -13.58 -55.68 -2.18
CA ASN A 416 -12.65 -56.60 -2.82
C ASN A 416 -12.49 -56.30 -4.33
N SER A 417 -12.49 -55.01 -4.69
CA SER A 417 -12.39 -54.57 -6.09
C SER A 417 -11.05 -54.98 -6.69
N ILE A 418 -10.00 -54.89 -5.88
CA ILE A 418 -8.65 -55.35 -6.22
C ILE A 418 -8.23 -56.32 -5.12
N TYR A 419 -7.97 -57.59 -5.45
CA TYR A 419 -7.48 -58.58 -4.48
C TYR A 419 -6.57 -59.62 -5.16
N ASN A 420 -5.70 -60.24 -4.37
CA ASN A 420 -4.90 -61.40 -4.77
C ASN A 420 -5.13 -62.54 -3.76
N SER A 421 -5.58 -63.70 -4.25
CA SER A 421 -5.87 -64.90 -3.46
C SER A 421 -4.77 -65.97 -3.46
N PHE A 422 -3.70 -65.78 -4.24
CA PHE A 422 -2.73 -66.85 -4.52
C PHE A 422 -1.43 -66.77 -3.72
N ASN A 423 -1.04 -65.58 -3.24
CA ASN A 423 0.26 -65.38 -2.60
C ASN A 423 0.07 -64.71 -1.25
N GLY A 424 0.61 -65.37 -0.23
CA GLY A 424 0.63 -64.83 1.10
C GLY A 424 1.59 -63.68 1.23
N MET A 425 1.09 -62.51 1.61
CA MET A 425 1.89 -61.69 2.51
C MET A 425 2.26 -62.60 3.72
N ALA A 426 3.44 -62.42 4.31
CA ALA A 426 3.79 -63.14 5.53
C ALA A 426 3.19 -62.42 6.74
N ARG A 427 2.82 -63.20 7.76
CA ARG A 427 2.32 -62.77 9.09
C ARG A 427 3.02 -61.50 9.60
N SER A 428 2.28 -60.46 9.96
CA SER A 428 2.75 -59.34 10.81
C SER A 428 1.58 -58.50 11.25
N THR A 429 1.46 -58.35 12.57
CA THR A 429 0.40 -57.74 13.40
C THR A 429 0.01 -56.28 13.09
N SER A 430 0.42 -55.73 11.95
CA SER A 430 0.46 -54.32 11.62
C SER A 430 -0.41 -53.97 10.41
N ARG A 431 -0.91 -52.75 10.42
CA ARG A 431 -1.95 -52.27 9.51
C ARG A 431 -1.32 -51.75 8.22
N THR A 432 -1.71 -52.29 7.08
CA THR A 432 -1.32 -51.74 5.76
C THR A 432 -2.07 -50.45 5.50
N ASP A 433 -1.37 -49.32 5.60
CA ASP A 433 -1.93 -48.02 5.29
C ASP A 433 -1.34 -47.43 3.99
N PHE A 434 -2.12 -46.61 3.30
CA PHE A 434 -1.69 -45.97 2.06
C PHE A 434 -0.65 -44.85 2.29
N PRO A 435 0.32 -44.65 1.37
CA PRO A 435 1.36 -43.62 1.48
C PRO A 435 0.79 -42.21 1.47
N TYR A 436 1.40 -41.24 2.16
CA TYR A 436 0.99 -39.82 2.11
C TYR A 436 0.91 -39.27 0.68
N GLU A 437 0.04 -38.26 0.48
CA GLU A 437 -0.08 -37.58 -0.80
C GLU A 437 1.17 -36.74 -1.03
N LEU A 438 1.83 -36.96 -2.17
CA LEU A 438 2.91 -36.09 -2.60
C LEU A 438 2.32 -34.77 -3.09
N VAL A 439 2.49 -33.74 -2.27
CA VAL A 439 2.05 -32.39 -2.59
C VAL A 439 3.13 -31.67 -3.37
N LEU A 440 2.79 -31.13 -4.55
CA LEU A 440 3.71 -30.35 -5.36
C LEU A 440 3.62 -28.86 -5.04
N PRO A 441 4.72 -28.09 -5.19
CA PRO A 441 4.66 -26.65 -5.04
C PRO A 441 3.71 -26.07 -6.10
N PRO A 442 3.08 -24.91 -5.84
CA PRO A 442 2.27 -24.23 -6.85
C PRO A 442 3.09 -23.99 -8.10
N THR A 443 2.61 -24.46 -9.25
CA THR A 443 3.28 -24.36 -10.56
C THR A 443 3.04 -23.02 -11.25
N GLY A 444 2.42 -22.06 -10.56
CA GLY A 444 2.23 -20.71 -11.07
C GLY A 444 3.60 -20.08 -11.32
N THR A 445 3.87 -19.67 -12.55
CA THR A 445 4.98 -18.75 -12.80
C THR A 445 4.74 -17.53 -11.94
N LEU A 446 5.71 -17.16 -11.09
CA LEU A 446 5.74 -15.80 -10.56
C LEU A 446 5.57 -14.87 -11.75
N ASP A 447 4.49 -14.08 -11.75
CA ASP A 447 4.38 -12.99 -12.71
C ASP A 447 5.68 -12.20 -12.63
N THR A 448 6.38 -12.09 -13.76
CA THR A 448 7.50 -11.17 -13.86
C THR A 448 6.97 -9.81 -13.42
N ILE A 449 7.72 -9.11 -12.56
CA ILE A 449 7.51 -7.67 -12.28
C ILE A 449 6.92 -7.06 -13.55
N THR A 450 5.67 -6.62 -13.49
CA THR A 450 5.00 -6.02 -14.64
C THR A 450 5.98 -5.02 -15.25
N THR A 451 6.42 -5.26 -16.48
CA THR A 451 7.56 -4.54 -17.08
C THR A 451 7.30 -3.03 -17.22
N ILE A 452 6.06 -2.61 -16.94
CA ILE A 452 5.62 -1.23 -16.88
C ILE A 452 5.07 -0.98 -15.46
N PRO A 453 5.84 -0.34 -14.56
CA PRO A 453 5.35 0.01 -13.24
C PRO A 453 4.23 1.05 -13.32
N LEU A 454 3.28 1.00 -12.39
CA LEU A 454 2.25 2.01 -12.23
C LEU A 454 2.88 3.29 -11.68
N VAL A 455 2.87 4.37 -12.47
CA VAL A 455 3.41 5.67 -12.04
C VAL A 455 2.44 6.35 -11.08
N VAL A 456 2.91 6.67 -9.88
CA VAL A 456 2.16 7.39 -8.84
C VAL A 456 2.84 8.72 -8.54
N ASN A 457 2.25 9.80 -9.03
CA ASN A 457 2.74 11.17 -8.77
C ASN A 457 2.06 11.76 -7.53
N ALA A 458 2.77 11.76 -6.40
CA ALA A 458 2.34 12.40 -5.16
C ALA A 458 2.73 13.89 -5.15
N CYS A 459 1.98 14.69 -5.90
CA CYS A 459 2.24 16.12 -6.08
C CYS A 459 1.90 16.92 -4.81
N PHE A 460 2.90 17.60 -4.22
CA PHE A 460 2.72 18.53 -3.09
C PHE A 460 2.09 17.90 -1.84
N LYS A 461 2.32 16.59 -1.63
CA LYS A 461 1.83 15.83 -0.46
C LYS A 461 3.01 15.33 0.38
N SER A 462 2.74 15.09 1.66
CA SER A 462 3.69 14.43 2.58
C SER A 462 3.71 12.90 2.41
N ASP A 463 2.61 12.31 1.93
CA ASP A 463 2.45 10.88 1.74
C ASP A 463 1.47 10.55 0.59
N THR A 464 1.42 9.28 0.21
CA THR A 464 0.39 8.70 -0.66
C THR A 464 0.10 7.25 -0.24
N VAL A 465 -1.07 6.74 -0.63
CA VAL A 465 -1.51 5.37 -0.31
C VAL A 465 -1.45 4.51 -1.57
N LEU A 466 -0.68 3.43 -1.51
CA LEU A 466 -0.68 2.37 -2.51
C LEU A 466 -1.68 1.29 -2.11
N ARG A 467 -2.34 0.68 -3.10
CA ARG A 467 -3.40 -0.31 -2.87
C ARG A 467 -3.12 -1.57 -3.66
N ALA A 468 -3.24 -2.71 -3.01
CA ALA A 468 -3.24 -4.00 -3.68
C ALA A 468 -4.56 -4.17 -4.44
N PRO A 469 -4.61 -5.01 -5.49
CA PRO A 469 -5.85 -5.30 -6.20
C PRO A 469 -6.93 -5.89 -5.29
N SER A 470 -8.20 -5.69 -5.64
CA SER A 470 -9.32 -6.28 -4.89
C SER A 470 -9.42 -7.79 -5.10
N ASN A 471 -10.01 -8.49 -4.12
CA ASN A 471 -10.23 -9.94 -4.14
C ASN A 471 -8.94 -10.78 -4.33
N VAL A 472 -7.87 -10.36 -3.67
CA VAL A 472 -6.59 -11.08 -3.63
C VAL A 472 -6.25 -11.49 -2.19
N SER A 473 -5.36 -12.46 -2.04
CA SER A 473 -4.88 -12.98 -0.77
C SER A 473 -3.34 -13.02 -0.75
N CYS A 474 -2.71 -13.44 0.35
CA CYS A 474 -1.24 -13.56 0.44
C CYS A 474 -0.51 -12.25 0.05
N ILE A 475 -1.01 -11.10 0.51
CA ILE A 475 -0.42 -9.81 0.17
C ILE A 475 0.89 -9.66 0.94
N GLU A 476 1.95 -9.24 0.24
CA GLU A 476 3.20 -8.83 0.84
C GLU A 476 3.78 -7.67 0.03
N TRP A 477 3.97 -6.53 0.69
CA TRP A 477 4.58 -5.36 0.09
C TRP A 477 6.09 -5.42 0.21
N SER A 478 6.79 -4.68 -0.66
CA SER A 478 8.22 -4.36 -0.54
C SER A 478 8.66 -3.81 0.83
N THR A 479 7.71 -3.30 1.63
CA THR A 479 7.91 -2.83 3.00
C THR A 479 7.79 -3.94 4.07
N GLY A 480 7.41 -5.15 3.67
CA GLY A 480 7.08 -6.27 4.55
C GLY A 480 5.64 -6.26 5.10
N SER A 481 4.82 -5.28 4.75
CA SER A 481 3.41 -5.25 5.18
C SER A 481 2.58 -6.30 4.44
N GLY A 482 1.64 -6.94 5.15
CA GLY A 482 0.63 -7.82 4.56
C GLY A 482 -0.76 -7.19 4.39
N ASP A 483 -0.86 -5.88 4.58
CA ASP A 483 -2.13 -5.15 4.50
C ASP A 483 -2.57 -4.92 3.04
N SER A 484 -3.87 -4.71 2.83
CA SER A 484 -4.38 -4.37 1.49
C SER A 484 -3.90 -3.01 0.96
N THR A 485 -3.29 -2.18 1.82
CA THR A 485 -2.76 -0.87 1.48
C THR A 485 -1.52 -0.54 2.30
N ILE A 486 -0.60 0.25 1.73
CA ILE A 486 0.50 0.86 2.46
C ILE A 486 0.51 2.38 2.24
N SER A 487 0.96 3.14 3.25
CA SER A 487 1.27 4.56 3.10
C SER A 487 2.77 4.73 2.90
N VAL A 488 3.16 5.47 1.86
CA VAL A 488 4.55 5.75 1.52
C VAL A 488 4.78 7.26 1.53
N ASN A 489 5.99 7.69 1.89
CA ASN A 489 6.36 9.10 2.06
C ASN A 489 7.68 9.46 1.35
N GLU A 490 8.31 8.49 0.68
CA GLU A 490 9.56 8.67 -0.06
C GLU A 490 9.37 8.25 -1.52
N SER A 491 10.08 8.94 -2.42
CA SER A 491 10.09 8.56 -3.84
C SER A 491 10.90 7.29 -4.04
N GLY A 492 10.46 6.43 -4.95
CA GLY A 492 11.14 5.18 -5.26
C GLY A 492 10.20 4.13 -5.83
N THR A 493 10.77 2.97 -6.11
CA THR A 493 10.01 1.82 -6.62
C THR A 493 9.52 0.97 -5.45
N TYR A 494 8.21 0.78 -5.39
CA TYR A 494 7.54 -0.14 -4.47
C TYR A 494 6.94 -1.28 -5.26
N TRP A 495 6.80 -2.44 -4.65
CA TRP A 495 6.10 -3.58 -5.25
C TRP A 495 5.19 -4.27 -4.24
N VAL A 496 4.23 -5.02 -4.76
CA VAL A 496 3.32 -5.88 -4.00
C VAL A 496 3.26 -7.25 -4.66
N THR A 497 3.54 -8.29 -3.89
CA THR A 497 3.23 -9.67 -4.24
C THR A 497 1.86 -10.02 -3.68
N TYR A 498 1.02 -10.69 -4.44
CA TYR A 498 -0.29 -11.18 -3.99
C TYR A 498 -0.68 -12.44 -4.75
N SER A 499 -1.64 -13.18 -4.20
CA SER A 499 -2.22 -14.36 -4.83
C SER A 499 -3.66 -14.13 -5.27
N ARG A 500 -4.00 -14.58 -6.47
CA ARG A 500 -5.39 -14.76 -6.93
C ARG A 500 -5.55 -16.19 -7.38
N ASP A 501 -6.49 -16.93 -6.79
CA ASP A 501 -6.67 -18.36 -7.02
C ASP A 501 -5.40 -19.19 -6.82
N CYS A 502 -4.58 -18.81 -5.82
CA CYS A 502 -3.23 -19.36 -5.55
C CYS A 502 -2.24 -19.30 -6.73
N VAL A 503 -2.45 -18.40 -7.69
CA VAL A 503 -1.41 -17.94 -8.62
C VAL A 503 -0.80 -16.67 -8.03
N THR A 504 0.53 -16.62 -7.94
CA THR A 504 1.26 -15.47 -7.38
C THR A 504 1.55 -14.43 -8.47
N TYR A 505 1.20 -13.18 -8.19
CA TYR A 505 1.39 -12.00 -9.04
C TYR A 505 2.29 -10.98 -8.35
N ILE A 506 2.99 -10.16 -9.14
CA ILE A 506 3.78 -9.02 -8.65
C ILE A 506 3.39 -7.78 -9.44
N ASP A 507 2.91 -6.76 -8.73
CA ASP A 507 2.72 -5.41 -9.28
C ASP A 507 3.77 -4.45 -8.73
N SER A 508 4.21 -3.51 -9.57
CA SER A 508 5.19 -2.48 -9.18
C SER A 508 4.64 -1.07 -9.37
N PHE A 509 5.07 -0.17 -8.50
CA PHE A 509 4.70 1.24 -8.45
C PHE A 509 5.97 2.08 -8.49
N ASP A 510 6.03 3.07 -9.39
CA ASP A 510 7.07 4.08 -9.39
C ASP A 510 6.50 5.37 -8.78
N VAL A 511 6.89 5.65 -7.54
CA VAL A 511 6.31 6.74 -6.76
C VAL A 511 7.23 7.95 -6.81
N GLY A 512 6.72 9.07 -7.34
CA GLY A 512 7.41 10.35 -7.37
C GLY A 512 6.75 11.37 -6.46
N PHE A 513 7.49 11.91 -5.49
CA PHE A 513 7.06 13.03 -4.64
C PHE A 513 7.61 14.35 -5.16
N SER A 514 6.72 15.28 -5.50
CA SER A 514 7.10 16.65 -5.87
C SER A 514 6.97 17.56 -4.66
N LYS A 515 8.09 18.09 -4.16
CA LYS A 515 8.10 19.01 -3.02
C LYS A 515 7.61 20.39 -3.43
N MET A 516 6.87 21.03 -2.54
CA MET A 516 6.45 22.42 -2.74
C MET A 516 7.67 23.36 -2.72
N PRO A 517 7.82 24.26 -3.70
CA PRO A 517 8.82 25.32 -3.63
C PRO A 517 8.62 26.16 -2.38
N LYS A 518 9.70 26.61 -1.75
CA LYS A 518 9.63 27.58 -0.66
C LYS A 518 9.24 28.93 -1.23
N ILE A 519 8.01 29.33 -0.99
CA ILE A 519 7.55 30.67 -1.31
C ILE A 519 7.97 31.57 -0.15
N SER A 520 8.93 32.44 -0.42
CA SER A 520 9.45 33.40 0.56
C SER A 520 9.05 34.79 0.09
N ILE A 521 8.22 35.47 0.89
CA ILE A 521 7.94 36.88 0.66
C ILE A 521 9.18 37.64 1.13
N VAL A 522 9.96 38.16 0.20
CA VAL A 522 11.14 38.93 0.55
C VAL A 522 10.77 40.39 0.45
N GLN A 523 10.66 40.98 1.64
CA GLN A 523 10.59 42.40 1.92
C GLN A 523 9.24 43.03 1.60
N TYR A 524 8.53 43.40 2.67
CA TYR A 524 7.46 44.39 2.63
C TYR A 524 7.99 45.57 1.79
N GLY A 525 7.28 45.96 0.74
CA GLY A 525 7.65 47.09 -0.11
C GLY A 525 6.62 48.20 0.07
N CYS A 526 6.92 49.40 -0.42
CA CYS A 526 5.89 50.42 -0.56
C CYS A 526 4.81 49.94 -1.54
N PRO A 527 3.59 50.52 -1.50
CA PRO A 527 2.56 50.22 -2.50
C PRO A 527 3.12 50.29 -3.93
N GLY A 528 2.94 49.23 -4.71
CA GLY A 528 3.46 49.09 -6.08
C GLY A 528 4.93 48.70 -6.19
N GLN A 529 5.59 48.34 -5.08
CA GLN A 529 7.00 47.94 -5.03
C GLN A 529 7.23 46.61 -4.30
N ILE A 530 6.17 45.86 -3.96
CA ILE A 530 6.32 44.56 -3.27
C ILE A 530 6.92 43.53 -4.23
N ILE A 531 7.82 42.69 -3.71
CA ILE A 531 8.48 41.60 -4.44
C ILE A 531 8.04 40.24 -3.88
N LEU A 532 7.59 39.35 -4.75
CA LEU A 532 7.26 37.96 -4.40
C LEU A 532 8.31 37.02 -5.00
N LYS A 533 8.93 36.18 -4.16
CA LYS A 533 9.95 35.22 -4.56
C LYS A 533 9.50 33.79 -4.24
N ALA A 534 9.79 32.88 -5.16
CA ALA A 534 9.58 31.45 -4.96
C ALA A 534 10.83 30.71 -5.42
N GLY A 535 11.44 29.93 -4.51
CA GLY A 535 12.63 29.15 -4.81
C GLY A 535 12.44 27.69 -4.44
N SER A 536 12.97 26.79 -5.26
CA SER A 536 13.03 25.37 -4.91
C SER A 536 13.98 25.14 -3.74
N GLN A 537 13.60 24.24 -2.82
CA GLN A 537 14.47 23.85 -1.70
C GLN A 537 15.54 22.83 -2.10
N THR A 538 15.31 22.13 -3.21
CA THR A 538 16.09 20.98 -3.70
C THR A 538 16.75 21.26 -5.05
N GLY A 539 16.51 22.44 -5.65
CA GLY A 539 17.04 22.82 -6.96
C GLY A 539 16.14 22.47 -8.14
N ASP A 540 15.02 21.78 -7.89
CA ASP A 540 14.04 21.41 -8.91
C ASP A 540 13.47 22.61 -9.65
N LYS A 541 13.17 22.44 -10.94
CA LYS A 541 12.57 23.47 -11.79
C LYS A 541 11.05 23.32 -11.81
N PHE A 542 10.36 24.45 -11.84
CA PHE A 542 8.90 24.51 -11.87
C PHE A 542 8.42 25.69 -12.73
N ASP A 543 7.14 25.68 -13.04
CA ASP A 543 6.44 26.83 -13.61
C ASP A 543 5.66 27.54 -12.50
N MET A 544 5.59 28.86 -12.58
CA MET A 544 4.85 29.69 -11.65
C MET A 544 4.04 30.74 -12.43
N GLU A 545 2.76 30.83 -12.09
CA GLU A 545 1.89 31.92 -12.51
C GLU A 545 1.37 32.65 -11.27
N VAL A 546 1.30 33.98 -11.34
CA VAL A 546 0.74 34.80 -10.26
C VAL A 546 -0.43 35.60 -10.80
N TYR A 547 -1.54 35.57 -10.06
CA TYR A 547 -2.77 36.27 -10.37
C TYR A 547 -3.10 37.27 -9.27
N ASN A 548 -3.48 38.48 -9.67
CA ASN A 548 -3.93 39.53 -8.76
C ASN A 548 -5.34 39.23 -8.20
N PRO A 549 -5.82 40.00 -7.19
CA PRO A 549 -7.14 39.79 -6.59
C PRO A 549 -8.32 39.87 -7.58
N PHE A 550 -8.13 40.49 -8.73
CA PHE A 550 -9.14 40.69 -9.77
C PHE A 550 -9.06 39.62 -10.88
N GLY A 551 -8.23 38.58 -10.71
CA GLY A 551 -8.03 37.49 -11.68
C GLY A 551 -7.09 37.83 -12.84
N GLY A 552 -6.49 39.01 -12.85
CA GLY A 552 -5.50 39.40 -13.86
C GLY A 552 -4.17 38.71 -13.60
N LYS A 553 -3.58 38.11 -14.64
CA LYS A 553 -2.27 37.45 -14.56
C LYS A 553 -1.14 38.51 -14.51
N THR A 554 -0.35 38.50 -13.46
CA THR A 554 0.74 39.47 -13.22
C THR A 554 2.13 38.89 -13.47
N TYR A 555 2.29 37.57 -13.44
CA TYR A 555 3.57 36.90 -13.69
C TYR A 555 3.38 35.55 -14.36
N VAL A 556 4.31 35.19 -15.25
CA VAL A 556 4.50 33.84 -15.80
C VAL A 556 6.00 33.56 -15.89
N GLY A 557 6.42 32.45 -15.32
CA GLY A 557 7.74 31.88 -15.56
C GLY A 557 7.61 30.38 -15.71
N ALA A 558 8.32 29.82 -16.69
CA ALA A 558 8.34 28.38 -16.92
C ALA A 558 9.74 27.80 -16.71
N ASN A 559 9.80 26.60 -16.15
CA ASN A 559 10.98 25.76 -16.00
C ASN A 559 12.17 26.47 -15.33
N LYS A 560 11.94 27.14 -14.20
CA LYS A 560 12.99 27.79 -13.39
C LYS A 560 13.01 27.21 -11.98
N SER A 561 14.19 27.14 -11.37
CA SER A 561 14.33 26.77 -9.95
C SER A 561 14.08 27.95 -9.01
N TYR A 562 13.98 29.16 -9.56
CA TYR A 562 13.74 30.41 -8.85
C TYR A 562 12.90 31.36 -9.71
N HIS A 563 11.89 31.94 -9.08
CA HIS A 563 11.00 32.95 -9.67
C HIS A 563 10.95 34.19 -8.80
N GLU A 564 10.87 35.34 -9.46
CA GLU A 564 10.74 36.65 -8.84
C GLU A 564 9.79 37.49 -9.68
N THR A 565 8.80 38.10 -9.03
CA THR A 565 7.94 39.13 -9.62
C THR A 565 7.99 40.37 -8.75
N THR A 566 8.05 41.52 -9.39
CA THR A 566 8.16 42.83 -8.74
C THR A 566 6.90 43.66 -8.99
N SER A 567 6.89 44.87 -8.44
CA SER A 567 5.87 45.89 -8.70
C SER A 567 4.45 45.49 -8.29
N LEU A 568 4.34 44.69 -7.22
CA LEU A 568 3.05 44.26 -6.68
C LEU A 568 2.50 45.26 -5.66
N ASN A 569 1.18 45.30 -5.54
CA ASN A 569 0.46 46.04 -4.50
C ASN A 569 0.11 45.11 -3.33
N GLU A 570 -0.33 45.68 -2.23
CA GLU A 570 -0.94 44.88 -1.17
C GLU A 570 -2.22 44.18 -1.65
N GLY A 571 -2.51 43.02 -1.07
CA GLY A 571 -3.70 42.25 -1.40
C GLY A 571 -3.46 40.73 -1.49
N SER A 572 -4.53 40.03 -1.87
CA SER A 572 -4.58 38.57 -1.94
C SER A 572 -4.23 38.08 -3.35
N TYR A 573 -3.08 37.45 -3.50
CA TYR A 573 -2.61 36.90 -4.77
C TYR A 573 -2.78 35.39 -4.82
N SER A 574 -3.19 34.87 -5.97
CA SER A 574 -3.20 33.42 -6.24
C SER A 574 -1.92 33.03 -6.98
N VAL A 575 -1.16 32.11 -6.41
CA VAL A 575 0.09 31.60 -6.98
C VAL A 575 -0.15 30.18 -7.44
N LYS A 576 -0.20 29.98 -8.76
CA LYS A 576 -0.28 28.65 -9.37
C LYS A 576 1.14 28.13 -9.59
N VAL A 577 1.41 26.91 -9.14
CA VAL A 577 2.68 26.22 -9.31
C VAL A 577 2.41 24.94 -10.10
N SER A 578 3.24 24.66 -11.12
CA SER A 578 3.22 23.38 -11.82
C SER A 578 4.61 22.79 -12.02
N MET A 579 4.71 21.47 -12.00
CA MET A 579 5.94 20.68 -12.19
C MET A 579 5.67 19.50 -13.13
N ASN A 580 6.64 19.22 -14.01
CA ASN A 580 6.66 18.04 -14.90
C ASN A 580 5.39 17.84 -15.75
N GLY A 581 4.62 18.90 -16.03
CA GLY A 581 3.41 18.87 -16.86
C GLY A 581 2.19 18.17 -16.25
N SER A 582 2.35 17.39 -15.17
CA SER A 582 1.26 16.60 -14.54
C SER A 582 0.96 17.00 -13.09
N CYS A 583 1.83 17.75 -12.43
CA CYS A 583 1.60 18.25 -11.07
C CYS A 583 1.27 19.74 -11.13
N ASP A 584 0.07 20.14 -10.71
CA ASP A 584 -0.26 21.54 -10.47
C ASP A 584 -1.01 21.77 -9.16
N THR A 585 -0.85 22.96 -8.58
CA THR A 585 -1.59 23.42 -7.41
C THR A 585 -1.66 24.93 -7.41
N ALA A 586 -2.58 25.49 -6.63
CA ALA A 586 -2.69 26.92 -6.40
C ALA A 586 -2.78 27.21 -4.92
N ILE A 587 -2.02 28.21 -4.47
CA ILE A 587 -2.10 28.71 -3.10
C ILE A 587 -2.42 30.20 -3.09
N THR A 588 -2.94 30.68 -1.98
CA THR A 588 -3.17 32.11 -1.76
C THR A 588 -2.06 32.70 -0.90
N VAL A 589 -1.47 33.79 -1.37
CA VAL A 589 -0.44 34.56 -0.66
C VAL A 589 -1.00 35.95 -0.37
N GLN A 590 -0.97 36.35 0.91
CA GLN A 590 -1.36 37.70 1.32
C GLN A 590 -0.14 38.62 1.34
N LEU A 591 -0.16 39.67 0.51
CA LEU A 591 0.87 40.69 0.46
C LEU A 591 0.44 41.90 1.30
N LYS A 592 1.36 42.43 2.11
CA LYS A 592 1.17 43.65 2.91
C LYS A 592 2.23 44.67 2.51
N ALA A 593 1.82 45.93 2.32
CA ALA A 593 2.73 47.04 2.04
C ALA A 593 3.25 47.67 3.34
N TYR A 594 4.36 48.40 3.26
CA TYR A 594 4.72 49.38 4.29
C TYR A 594 3.75 50.55 4.28
N PRO A 595 3.49 51.19 5.44
CA PRO A 595 2.68 52.38 5.49
C PRO A 595 3.34 53.50 4.67
N SER A 596 2.58 54.15 3.79
CA SER A 596 3.00 55.41 3.17
C SER A 596 3.05 56.50 4.24
N PRO A 597 4.01 57.45 4.19
CA PRO A 597 3.93 58.64 5.02
C PRO A 597 2.67 59.44 4.66
N GLU A 598 2.13 60.18 5.62
CA GLU A 598 1.06 61.16 5.38
C GLU A 598 1.71 62.54 5.39
N ILE A 599 1.99 63.09 4.20
CA ILE A 599 2.70 64.36 4.09
C ILE A 599 1.68 65.50 4.15
N SER A 600 1.96 66.49 4.99
CA SER A 600 1.14 67.70 5.14
C SER A 600 2.03 68.94 5.15
N ILE A 601 1.45 70.08 4.77
CA ILE A 601 2.12 71.38 4.75
C ILE A 601 1.33 72.37 5.61
N GLU A 602 2.00 73.09 6.49
CA GLU A 602 1.44 74.19 7.28
C GLU A 602 2.11 75.53 6.88
N PRO A 603 1.32 76.58 6.58
CA PRO A 603 -0.14 76.57 6.44
C PRO A 603 -0.60 75.87 5.14
N PRO A 604 -1.82 75.28 5.10
CA PRO A 604 -2.33 74.57 3.92
C PRO A 604 -2.71 75.51 2.76
N THR A 605 -2.91 76.80 3.05
CA THR A 605 -3.03 77.88 2.06
C THR A 605 -2.39 79.14 2.63
N ALA A 606 -1.83 79.99 1.76
CA ALA A 606 -1.15 81.20 2.19
C ALA A 606 -1.49 82.39 1.31
N LYS A 607 -1.57 83.57 1.93
CA LYS A 607 -1.61 84.88 1.27
C LYS A 607 -0.50 85.74 1.85
N ILE A 608 0.35 86.29 0.99
CA ILE A 608 1.47 87.16 1.38
C ILE A 608 1.42 88.45 0.57
N ASN A 609 1.93 89.56 1.10
CA ASN A 609 2.12 90.75 0.27
C ASN A 609 3.34 90.57 -0.64
N PHE A 610 3.34 91.25 -1.78
CA PHE A 610 4.50 91.26 -2.68
C PHE A 610 5.80 91.65 -1.94
N GLY A 611 6.83 90.81 -2.07
CA GLY A 611 8.14 90.98 -1.44
C GLY A 611 8.26 90.39 -0.03
N GLU A 612 7.17 89.88 0.56
CA GLU A 612 7.22 89.13 1.81
C GLU A 612 7.65 87.67 1.57
N GLY A 613 8.21 87.06 2.60
CA GLY A 613 8.47 85.62 2.65
C GLY A 613 7.53 84.93 3.64
N ILE A 614 7.21 83.67 3.38
CA ILE A 614 6.43 82.83 4.30
C ILE A 614 7.17 81.54 4.62
N LEU A 615 7.13 81.13 5.89
CA LEU A 615 7.59 79.82 6.33
C LEU A 615 6.54 78.76 5.98
N LEU A 616 6.95 77.78 5.17
CA LEU A 616 6.19 76.57 4.88
C LEU A 616 6.85 75.42 5.64
N THR A 617 6.06 74.69 6.43
CA THR A 617 6.55 73.56 7.23
C THR A 617 5.88 72.28 6.74
N ALA A 618 6.67 71.36 6.18
CA ALA A 618 6.22 70.01 5.85
C ALA A 618 6.40 69.07 7.05
N SER A 619 5.43 68.19 7.28
CA SER A 619 5.47 67.17 8.32
C SER A 619 5.16 65.78 7.75
N GLY A 620 5.34 64.72 8.55
CA GLY A 620 5.02 63.33 8.17
C GLY A 620 6.09 62.54 7.40
N GLY A 621 7.22 63.15 7.05
CA GLY A 621 8.35 62.52 6.37
C GLY A 621 9.67 62.71 7.11
N MET A 622 10.69 61.93 6.75
CA MET A 622 12.07 62.11 7.23
C MET A 622 12.91 62.97 6.29
N ASN A 623 12.63 62.88 4.98
CA ASN A 623 13.31 63.65 3.94
C ASN A 623 12.26 64.32 3.06
N TYR A 624 12.56 65.53 2.62
CA TYR A 624 11.64 66.35 1.83
C TYR A 624 12.30 66.81 0.53
N SER A 625 11.49 67.05 -0.49
CA SER A 625 11.91 67.66 -1.75
C SER A 625 10.82 68.60 -2.25
N TRP A 626 11.12 69.89 -2.27
CA TRP A 626 10.20 70.96 -2.64
C TRP A 626 10.40 71.44 -4.08
N THR A 627 9.30 71.77 -4.75
CA THR A 627 9.26 72.34 -6.10
C THR A 627 8.11 73.35 -6.23
N PRO A 628 8.20 74.42 -7.03
CA PRO A 628 9.38 74.89 -7.74
C PRO A 628 10.42 75.49 -6.77
N ALA A 629 11.68 75.50 -7.19
CA ALA A 629 12.79 75.85 -6.31
C ALA A 629 13.31 77.29 -6.47
N SER A 630 12.86 78.02 -7.50
CA SER A 630 13.37 79.34 -7.87
C SER A 630 13.13 80.42 -6.80
N SER A 631 12.09 80.25 -5.98
CA SER A 631 11.64 81.19 -4.97
C SER A 631 11.65 80.60 -3.55
N LEU A 632 12.47 79.56 -3.33
CA LEU A 632 12.69 78.93 -2.02
C LEU A 632 14.11 79.16 -1.55
N ASN A 633 14.31 79.34 -0.24
CA ASN A 633 15.64 79.41 0.36
C ASN A 633 16.40 78.06 0.34
N VAL A 634 15.68 76.94 0.49
CA VAL A 634 16.20 75.57 0.46
C VAL A 634 15.12 74.62 -0.07
N ARG A 635 15.53 73.48 -0.65
CA ARG A 635 14.62 72.54 -1.33
C ARG A 635 14.39 71.23 -0.58
N SER A 636 15.23 70.91 0.41
CA SER A 636 15.29 69.58 1.02
C SER A 636 15.03 69.55 2.52
N SER A 637 14.57 70.67 3.09
CA SER A 637 14.27 70.82 4.51
C SER A 637 12.77 70.60 4.78
N ALA A 638 12.44 70.21 6.01
CA ALA A 638 11.06 70.24 6.50
C ALA A 638 10.51 71.68 6.53
N GLU A 639 11.36 72.63 6.90
CA GLU A 639 11.04 74.06 6.94
C GLU A 639 11.71 74.80 5.79
N VAL A 640 10.91 75.47 4.96
CA VAL A 640 11.38 76.29 3.83
C VAL A 640 10.73 77.68 3.88
N ILE A 641 11.47 78.71 3.47
CA ILE A 641 10.96 80.07 3.30
C ILE A 641 10.71 80.29 1.82
N ALA A 642 9.44 80.55 1.47
CA ALA A 642 8.99 80.86 0.13
C ALA A 642 8.83 82.37 -0.06
N THR A 643 9.49 82.92 -1.08
CA THR A 643 9.39 84.34 -1.50
C THR A 643 9.01 84.44 -2.99
N PRO A 644 7.83 83.95 -3.39
CA PRO A 644 7.42 84.02 -4.79
C PRO A 644 7.07 85.46 -5.21
N GLU A 645 7.44 85.85 -6.43
CA GLU A 645 7.03 87.14 -7.02
C GLU A 645 5.63 87.08 -7.66
N GLU A 646 5.18 85.88 -8.04
CA GLU A 646 3.85 85.58 -8.57
C GLU A 646 3.18 84.45 -7.77
N SER A 647 1.85 84.42 -7.69
CA SER A 647 1.13 83.34 -7.01
C SER A 647 1.59 81.96 -7.49
N THR A 648 2.15 81.16 -6.59
CA THR A 648 2.89 79.94 -6.92
C THR A 648 2.38 78.75 -6.11
N LYS A 649 2.20 77.61 -6.77
CA LYS A 649 1.91 76.32 -6.14
C LYS A 649 3.23 75.62 -5.78
N TYR A 650 3.46 75.39 -4.50
CA TYR A 650 4.57 74.58 -4.03
C TYR A 650 4.11 73.16 -3.75
N THR A 651 4.89 72.19 -4.22
CA THR A 651 4.69 70.75 -4.03
C THR A 651 5.86 70.19 -3.25
N VAL A 652 5.59 69.45 -2.18
CA VAL A 652 6.59 68.71 -1.39
C VAL A 652 6.39 67.22 -1.56
N VAL A 653 7.47 66.50 -1.86
CA VAL A 653 7.51 65.04 -1.78
C VAL A 653 8.25 64.67 -0.50
N GLY A 654 7.58 63.98 0.42
CA GLY A 654 8.17 63.49 1.65
C GLY A 654 8.39 61.98 1.61
N ARG A 655 9.46 61.49 2.27
CA ARG A 655 9.80 60.05 2.35
C ARG A 655 9.98 59.58 3.79
N ASN A 656 9.47 58.40 4.13
CA ASN A 656 9.66 57.78 5.46
C ASN A 656 10.92 56.89 5.56
N GLU A 657 11.09 56.20 6.70
CA GLU A 657 12.21 55.28 6.97
C GLU A 657 12.28 54.07 6.04
N TYR A 658 11.14 53.65 5.48
CA TYR A 658 11.06 52.55 4.53
C TYR A 658 11.29 52.99 3.08
N GLY A 659 11.50 54.29 2.85
CA GLY A 659 11.64 54.89 1.52
C GLY A 659 10.32 55.14 0.79
N CYS A 660 9.17 54.89 1.43
CA CYS A 660 7.86 55.17 0.86
C CYS A 660 7.63 56.67 0.80
N GLN A 661 6.97 57.13 -0.27
CA GLN A 661 6.79 58.54 -0.55
C GLN A 661 5.32 58.92 -0.66
N ASP A 662 5.02 60.13 -0.23
CA ASP A 662 3.73 60.79 -0.43
C ASP A 662 3.97 62.28 -0.77
N THR A 663 2.96 62.94 -1.32
CA THR A 663 3.08 64.27 -1.91
C THR A 663 1.98 65.20 -1.38
N ALA A 664 2.38 66.38 -0.91
CA ALA A 664 1.46 67.46 -0.55
C ALA A 664 1.75 68.72 -1.36
N PHE A 665 0.78 69.64 -1.38
CA PHE A 665 0.94 70.92 -2.05
C PHE A 665 0.28 72.06 -1.28
N VAL A 666 0.80 73.27 -1.47
CA VAL A 666 0.28 74.53 -0.91
C VAL A 666 0.25 75.58 -2.01
N ASP A 667 -0.86 76.32 -2.09
CA ASP A 667 -0.99 77.48 -2.96
C ASP A 667 -0.64 78.75 -2.17
N VAL A 668 0.43 79.42 -2.57
CA VAL A 668 0.86 80.71 -2.00
C VAL A 668 0.42 81.82 -2.94
N GLN A 669 -0.58 82.59 -2.54
CA GLN A 669 -1.09 83.71 -3.30
C GLN A 669 -0.36 85.01 -2.93
N VAL A 670 0.09 85.75 -3.94
CA VAL A 670 0.74 87.05 -3.75
C VAL A 670 -0.30 88.15 -3.94
N ASP A 671 -0.48 88.99 -2.90
CA ASP A 671 -1.30 90.18 -2.92
C ASP A 671 -0.45 91.41 -3.28
N TYR A 672 -0.86 92.12 -4.31
CA TYR A 672 -0.19 93.31 -4.82
C TYR A 672 -0.84 94.61 -4.31
N SER A 673 -1.93 94.53 -3.54
CA SER A 673 -2.75 95.68 -3.12
C SER A 673 -2.15 96.47 -1.95
N LYS A 674 -0.95 97.02 -2.12
CA LYS A 674 -0.44 98.03 -1.17
C LYS A 674 -1.29 99.29 -1.26
N ARG A 675 -1.95 99.68 -0.15
CA ARG A 675 -2.79 100.89 -0.08
C ARG A 675 -1.94 102.15 -0.27
N ILE A 676 -2.09 102.83 -1.40
CA ILE A 676 -1.41 104.09 -1.69
C ILE A 676 -2.23 105.23 -1.07
N ILE A 677 -1.67 105.88 -0.05
CA ILE A 677 -2.28 107.03 0.61
C ILE A 677 -1.63 108.29 0.06
N LEU A 678 -2.44 109.17 -0.50
CA LEU A 678 -2.00 110.49 -0.98
C LEU A 678 -2.45 111.55 0.04
N PRO A 679 -1.65 112.60 0.29
CA PRO A 679 -2.08 113.71 1.12
C PRO A 679 -3.27 114.42 0.47
N ASN A 680 -4.13 115.03 1.28
CA ASN A 680 -5.31 115.78 0.82
C ASN A 680 -5.11 117.30 0.85
N ALA A 681 -3.98 117.79 1.38
CA ALA A 681 -3.57 119.18 1.33
C ALA A 681 -2.04 119.30 1.22
N PHE A 682 -1.56 120.39 0.62
CA PHE A 682 -0.14 120.76 0.62
C PHE A 682 0.03 122.29 0.64
N THR A 683 1.16 122.77 1.15
CA THR A 683 1.45 124.19 1.41
C THR A 683 2.72 124.63 0.67
N PRO A 684 2.63 125.04 -0.61
CA PRO A 684 3.79 125.51 -1.37
C PRO A 684 4.22 126.93 -0.93
N ASN A 685 4.85 127.03 0.24
CA ASN A 685 5.34 128.27 0.88
C ASN A 685 6.89 128.35 0.91
N ALA A 686 7.57 127.35 0.35
CA ALA A 686 9.02 127.20 0.27
C ALA A 686 9.72 127.05 1.63
N ASP A 687 9.03 126.50 2.65
CA ASP A 687 9.61 126.20 3.96
C ASP A 687 10.30 124.81 4.04
N GLY A 688 10.25 124.04 2.94
CA GLY A 688 10.80 122.69 2.82
C GLY A 688 9.85 121.59 3.28
N LYS A 689 8.61 121.92 3.72
CA LYS A 689 7.63 120.96 4.24
C LYS A 689 6.32 121.06 3.46
N ASN A 690 5.89 119.93 2.90
CA ASN A 690 4.66 119.84 2.11
C ASN A 690 4.58 120.84 0.95
N ASP A 691 5.72 121.25 0.39
CA ASP A 691 5.76 122.16 -0.77
C ASP A 691 5.31 121.50 -2.07
N VAL A 692 5.31 120.16 -2.11
CA VAL A 692 5.11 119.36 -3.31
C VAL A 692 4.09 118.26 -3.06
N PHE A 693 3.03 118.24 -3.86
CA PHE A 693 2.13 117.10 -3.95
C PHE A 693 2.72 116.01 -4.85
N SER A 694 3.22 114.93 -4.25
CA SER A 694 3.84 113.81 -4.95
C SER A 694 3.28 112.46 -4.49
N ILE A 695 3.48 111.43 -5.33
CA ILE A 695 3.13 110.05 -5.00
C ILE A 695 4.28 109.45 -4.16
N PRO A 696 4.00 108.80 -3.01
CA PRO A 696 5.02 108.12 -2.23
C PRO A 696 5.82 107.11 -3.07
N ALA A 697 7.09 106.92 -2.73
CA ALA A 697 7.91 105.89 -3.37
C ALA A 697 7.33 104.48 -3.12
N GLY A 698 7.31 103.64 -4.15
CA GLY A 698 6.85 102.26 -4.05
C GLY A 698 7.09 101.46 -5.32
N ASN A 699 6.75 100.18 -5.28
CA ASN A 699 6.95 99.23 -6.38
C ASN A 699 5.82 99.35 -7.41
N TRP A 700 5.63 100.54 -7.96
CA TRP A 700 4.67 100.83 -9.01
C TRP A 700 5.28 101.81 -10.01
N LYS A 701 4.87 101.70 -11.27
CA LYS A 701 5.26 102.63 -12.32
C LYS A 701 4.15 103.65 -12.53
N ILE A 702 4.45 104.94 -12.42
CA ILE A 702 3.51 106.01 -12.76
C ILE A 702 3.35 106.00 -14.29
N LEU A 703 2.15 105.67 -14.76
CA LEU A 703 1.80 105.72 -16.18
C LEU A 703 1.23 107.08 -16.57
N ARG A 704 0.52 107.75 -15.65
CA ARG A 704 -0.09 109.06 -15.87
C ARG A 704 -0.28 109.79 -14.53
N PHE A 705 0.01 111.08 -14.45
CA PHE A 705 -0.28 111.91 -13.27
C PHE A 705 -0.67 113.31 -13.74
N GLU A 706 -1.93 113.67 -13.50
CA GLU A 706 -2.55 114.93 -13.92
C GLU A 706 -3.28 115.59 -12.78
N ILE A 707 -3.23 116.92 -12.73
CA ILE A 707 -3.96 117.76 -11.79
C ILE A 707 -4.73 118.81 -12.57
N TYR A 708 -5.97 119.04 -12.17
CA TYR A 708 -6.94 119.90 -12.82
C TYR A 708 -7.39 121.00 -11.87
N ASN A 709 -7.57 122.21 -12.39
CA ASN A 709 -8.25 123.28 -11.65
C ASN A 709 -9.78 123.08 -11.64
N ARG A 710 -10.50 123.95 -10.92
CA ARG A 710 -11.97 123.94 -10.80
C ARG A 710 -12.73 124.05 -12.13
N TYR A 711 -12.07 124.47 -13.22
CA TYR A 711 -12.65 124.61 -14.55
C TYR A 711 -12.36 123.40 -15.46
N GLY A 712 -11.69 122.36 -14.93
CA GLY A 712 -11.32 121.16 -15.69
C GLY A 712 -10.07 121.32 -16.56
N GLN A 713 -9.32 122.41 -16.41
CA GLN A 713 -8.06 122.61 -17.12
C GLN A 713 -6.93 121.91 -16.38
N VAL A 714 -6.12 121.13 -17.12
CA VAL A 714 -4.89 120.51 -16.62
C VAL A 714 -3.88 121.61 -16.24
N VAL A 715 -3.55 121.70 -14.96
CA VAL A 715 -2.54 122.63 -14.40
C VAL A 715 -1.22 121.95 -14.09
N TYR A 716 -1.22 120.62 -14.01
CA TYR A 716 -0.01 119.82 -13.92
C TYR A 716 -0.23 118.53 -14.72
N GLN A 717 0.72 118.20 -15.57
CA GLN A 717 0.77 116.91 -16.25
C GLN A 717 2.20 116.43 -16.22
N TYR A 718 2.33 115.13 -16.01
CA TYR A 718 3.60 114.47 -15.90
C TYR A 718 3.95 113.63 -17.13
N GLU A 719 5.14 113.87 -17.70
CA GLU A 719 5.86 112.99 -18.64
C GLU A 719 7.37 112.98 -18.30
N GLY A 720 7.81 112.36 -17.20
CA GLY A 720 9.23 112.45 -16.82
C GLY A 720 9.66 111.80 -15.50
N ASN A 721 10.33 112.56 -14.61
CA ASN A 721 10.80 112.19 -13.25
C ASN A 721 9.96 112.87 -12.15
N ASN A 722 9.48 112.11 -11.15
CA ASN A 722 8.36 112.42 -10.24
C ASN A 722 8.71 113.56 -9.27
N ASN A 723 8.74 114.78 -9.79
CA ASN A 723 9.02 115.97 -9.01
C ASN A 723 7.78 116.48 -8.27
N GLY A 724 6.64 115.79 -8.40
CA GLY A 724 5.33 116.21 -7.88
C GLY A 724 4.90 117.59 -8.40
N TRP A 725 3.79 118.09 -7.87
CA TRP A 725 3.26 119.41 -8.19
C TRP A 725 3.51 120.39 -7.05
N ASP A 726 4.17 121.50 -7.36
CA ASP A 726 4.54 122.57 -6.42
C ASP A 726 3.47 123.68 -6.33
N GLY A 727 2.28 123.46 -6.89
CA GLY A 727 1.23 124.46 -6.87
C GLY A 727 1.46 125.63 -7.82
N SER A 728 2.34 125.48 -8.82
CA SER A 728 2.51 126.44 -9.93
C SER A 728 1.91 125.93 -11.25
N PHE A 729 1.51 126.84 -12.13
CA PHE A 729 1.16 126.55 -13.51
C PHE A 729 1.82 127.58 -14.44
N LYS A 730 2.65 127.12 -15.38
CA LYS A 730 3.45 127.97 -16.29
C LYS A 730 4.33 129.00 -15.55
N GLY A 731 4.89 128.62 -14.41
CA GLY A 731 5.76 129.47 -13.59
C GLY A 731 5.01 130.49 -12.72
N ILE A 732 3.67 130.49 -12.75
CA ILE A 732 2.83 131.38 -11.93
C ILE A 732 2.19 130.55 -10.82
N ALA A 733 2.14 131.12 -9.62
CA ALA A 733 1.42 130.57 -8.47
C ALA A 733 -0.05 130.31 -8.80
N CYS A 734 -0.52 129.07 -8.63
CA CYS A 734 -1.94 128.75 -8.68
C CYS A 734 -2.69 129.30 -7.47
N ASP A 735 -3.96 129.69 -7.66
CA ASP A 735 -4.83 130.19 -6.60
C ASP A 735 -5.03 129.16 -5.48
N VAL A 736 -5.22 129.66 -4.25
CA VAL A 736 -5.67 128.83 -3.12
C VAL A 736 -7.04 128.23 -3.45
N GLY A 737 -7.19 126.93 -3.25
CA GLY A 737 -8.43 126.24 -3.55
C GLY A 737 -8.29 124.74 -3.73
N VAL A 738 -9.38 124.13 -4.20
CA VAL A 738 -9.48 122.69 -4.44
C VAL A 738 -9.10 122.38 -5.88
N TYR A 739 -8.19 121.43 -6.04
CA TYR A 739 -7.76 120.86 -7.31
C TYR A 739 -8.10 119.38 -7.34
N TYR A 740 -8.28 118.82 -8.53
CA TYR A 740 -8.59 117.40 -8.69
C TYR A 740 -7.41 116.70 -9.35
N TYR A 741 -7.05 115.51 -8.88
CA TYR A 741 -5.98 114.73 -9.51
C TYR A 741 -6.51 113.42 -10.08
N THR A 742 -5.87 112.96 -11.15
CA THR A 742 -5.98 111.57 -11.61
C THR A 742 -4.59 110.99 -11.84
N ILE A 743 -4.36 109.80 -11.28
CA ILE A 743 -3.09 109.09 -11.36
C ILE A 743 -3.38 107.67 -11.83
N LEU A 744 -2.65 107.21 -12.84
CA LEU A 744 -2.68 105.83 -13.31
C LEU A 744 -1.34 105.17 -12.99
N LEU A 745 -1.38 104.04 -12.30
CA LEU A 745 -0.20 103.27 -11.88
C LEU A 745 -0.23 101.88 -12.51
N SER A 746 0.93 101.35 -12.88
CA SER A 746 1.13 99.91 -13.13
C SER A 746 1.69 99.27 -11.88
N MET A 747 0.98 98.29 -11.34
CA MET A 747 1.41 97.44 -10.21
C MET A 747 2.40 96.36 -10.70
N PRO A 748 3.12 95.65 -9.80
CA PRO A 748 4.09 94.61 -10.19
C PRO A 748 3.47 93.45 -10.99
N ASP A 749 2.21 93.10 -10.70
CA ASP A 749 1.41 92.11 -11.43
C ASP A 749 0.90 92.60 -12.80
N LYS A 750 1.39 93.75 -13.26
CA LYS A 750 1.01 94.45 -14.51
C LYS A 750 -0.44 94.94 -14.51
N THR A 751 -1.19 94.82 -13.42
CA THR A 751 -2.51 95.43 -13.30
C THR A 751 -2.37 96.95 -13.21
N GLN A 752 -3.36 97.67 -13.72
CA GLN A 752 -3.38 99.13 -13.67
C GLN A 752 -4.33 99.60 -12.57
N THR A 753 -3.82 100.40 -11.63
CA THR A 753 -4.61 101.01 -10.57
C THR A 753 -4.77 102.51 -10.84
N LYS A 754 -6.03 102.99 -10.83
CA LYS A 754 -6.35 104.41 -11.02
C LYS A 754 -6.70 105.06 -9.68
N LEU A 755 -5.92 106.05 -9.28
CA LEU A 755 -6.22 106.92 -8.13
C LEU A 755 -6.86 108.21 -8.62
N LYS A 756 -7.88 108.68 -7.91
CA LYS A 756 -8.53 109.98 -8.15
C LYS A 756 -8.91 110.59 -6.82
N GLY A 757 -8.89 111.91 -6.73
CA GLY A 757 -9.26 112.61 -5.51
C GLY A 757 -9.14 114.12 -5.68
N GLU A 758 -9.37 114.81 -4.59
CA GLU A 758 -9.16 116.24 -4.48
C GLU A 758 -7.94 116.54 -3.60
N ILE A 759 -7.26 117.64 -3.90
CA ILE A 759 -6.09 118.13 -3.19
C ILE A 759 -6.28 119.62 -2.95
N HIS A 760 -6.16 120.04 -1.68
CA HIS A 760 -6.27 121.41 -1.27
C HIS A 760 -4.90 122.09 -1.36
N LEU A 761 -4.80 123.13 -2.19
CA LEU A 761 -3.64 124.01 -2.21
C LEU A 761 -3.89 125.13 -1.20
N ILE A 762 -3.04 125.21 -0.17
CA ILE A 762 -3.09 126.21 0.91
C ILE A 762 -1.82 127.05 0.83
N ARG A 763 -1.89 128.37 1.03
CA ARG A 763 -0.70 129.25 1.06
C ARG A 763 -0.68 130.10 2.31
#